data_AF-A0A9E2J5B8-F1
#
_entry.id   AF-A0A9E2J5B8-F1
#
_cell.length_a   1.000
_cell.length_b   1.000
_cell.length_c   1.000
_cell.angle_alpha   90.00
_cell.angle_beta   90.00
_cell.angle_gamma   90.00
#
_symmetry.space_group_name_H-M   'P 1'
#
loop_
_entity.id
_entity.type
_entity.pdbx_description
1 polymer ?
#
loop_
_entity_poly.entity_id
_entity_poly.type
_entity_poly.pdbx_seq_one_letter_code
_entity_poly.pdbx_strand_id
1 'polypeptide(L)'
;MKTNFIITALQLLILFGNIVVAQIDSIKAFPGAEGSGAFALGGRYGSVYRVTNLNTSGPGSFHDAVSQPNRIIIFTVSGIIDYKNETFYINKDNLTIAGQTAPGNGICFKGTCVRLGGKDVIVRHLRSRVGYIESDGKPQHRDGFSIDIDGGENIIADHISVSWASDENLTHANDTKNVTVQNCFIAEGLNYYDPNNSPNQHGFGSIIGSDLESEVNFHHNLYAHHEQRAPRFASRDGNRNLVDFRNNVIYDCYNQTGLNNPADSVNTNYINNYLKYGPNTPNDIKYNLFNIRGKYIRMYANGSYIFENPEFSTDNWKSMTYKDGASEQVSKVNTPFLTSSVTTESAEDAYKNVLNFGGAILPSRDFNDMRIADDVANGSGIMIEYESDLGENPWGEYYSLPYPDDLDEDGMPDFWEDQFGLDKSNAADNMTLSSGGYTNIEHYINNTDPTDSLTPIVYVGAYRSRVTEDGTKNGSFRIYRTSGVQQSLTIKYTLSGEAVNEEDYKLLSGACTIEAGETFKEVEITPIEDNINEGDEKVIVTLDRLENNYNIGCPSQTLVVINDPQNTTGIEKKTNLIPSTFELKENFPNPFNPTTQIKYSIDEPGFVSLEIFEVLGSKVTTLVSEFQTVGEYTLTWNAKNSIGVKVASGTYICRLNLNGKSLSTKMALLK
;
A
#
# COMPACT_ATOMS: atom_id res chain seq x y z
N MET A 1 -89.79 17.59 -6.36
CA MET A 1 -89.94 17.71 -4.90
C MET A 1 -89.12 16.58 -4.28
N LYS A 2 -87.99 16.94 -3.64
CA LYS A 2 -86.92 16.10 -3.05
C LYS A 2 -85.96 15.36 -4.00
N THR A 3 -84.71 15.08 -3.63
CA THR A 3 -83.46 15.87 -3.71
C THR A 3 -82.26 14.89 -3.70
N ASN A 4 -81.35 15.01 -4.67
CA ASN A 4 -79.90 14.66 -4.79
C ASN A 4 -79.17 13.51 -4.05
N PHE A 5 -78.19 12.96 -4.82
CA PHE A 5 -76.80 12.52 -4.51
C PHE A 5 -76.49 11.04 -4.14
N ILE A 6 -75.86 10.28 -5.07
CA ILE A 6 -74.42 9.86 -5.05
C ILE A 6 -74.12 8.74 -6.07
N ILE A 7 -72.97 8.90 -6.72
CA ILE A 7 -72.24 8.07 -7.69
C ILE A 7 -71.96 6.65 -7.16
N THR A 8 -72.21 5.59 -7.93
CA THR A 8 -71.53 4.29 -7.77
C THR A 8 -71.73 3.35 -8.97
N ALA A 9 -70.73 2.50 -9.20
CA ALA A 9 -70.73 1.29 -10.02
C ALA A 9 -70.39 1.41 -11.52
N LEU A 10 -69.10 1.66 -11.82
CA LEU A 10 -68.40 0.98 -12.93
C LEU A 10 -66.87 0.94 -12.74
N GLN A 11 -66.41 0.41 -11.60
CA GLN A 11 -65.02 -0.02 -11.38
C GLN A 11 -65.05 -1.14 -10.34
N LEU A 12 -64.90 -2.40 -10.76
CA LEU A 12 -64.36 -3.52 -9.94
C LEU A 12 -64.35 -4.80 -10.80
N LEU A 13 -63.22 -5.12 -11.43
CA LEU A 13 -62.68 -6.49 -11.60
C LEU A 13 -61.38 -6.44 -12.45
N ILE A 14 -60.28 -6.01 -11.83
CA ILE A 14 -58.95 -6.53 -12.19
C ILE A 14 -58.38 -7.00 -10.85
N LEU A 15 -58.51 -8.30 -10.59
CA LEU A 15 -57.90 -8.94 -9.43
C LEU A 15 -56.39 -8.78 -9.52
N PHE A 16 -55.80 -8.26 -8.45
CA PHE A 16 -54.39 -8.13 -8.20
C PHE A 16 -53.69 -9.50 -8.28
N GLY A 17 -53.00 -9.75 -9.38
CA GLY A 17 -51.84 -10.65 -9.39
C GLY A 17 -50.61 -9.83 -9.04
N ASN A 18 -50.34 -9.65 -7.74
CA ASN A 18 -49.02 -9.19 -7.30
C ASN A 18 -48.04 -10.35 -7.57
N ILE A 19 -47.44 -10.36 -8.76
CA ILE A 19 -46.17 -11.06 -8.94
C ILE A 19 -45.17 -10.22 -8.16
N VAL A 20 -44.90 -10.63 -6.92
CA VAL A 20 -43.66 -10.24 -6.25
C VAL A 20 -42.56 -10.93 -7.06
N VAL A 21 -42.02 -10.23 -8.06
CA VAL A 21 -40.69 -10.57 -8.54
C VAL A 21 -39.79 -10.23 -7.37
N ALA A 22 -39.36 -11.24 -6.63
CA ALA A 22 -38.27 -11.06 -5.69
C ALA A 22 -37.11 -10.48 -6.50
N GLN A 23 -36.75 -9.24 -6.22
CA GLN A 23 -35.51 -8.66 -6.69
C GLN A 23 -34.42 -9.57 -6.09
N ILE A 24 -33.79 -10.40 -6.92
CA ILE A 24 -32.56 -11.07 -6.52
C ILE A 24 -31.57 -9.93 -6.40
N ASP A 25 -31.35 -9.45 -5.18
CA ASP A 25 -30.23 -8.55 -4.93
C ASP A 25 -28.96 -9.29 -5.36
N SER A 26 -28.21 -8.68 -6.27
CA SER A 26 -26.96 -9.25 -6.77
C SER A 26 -25.99 -9.44 -5.60
N ILE A 27 -25.47 -10.66 -5.44
CA ILE A 27 -24.53 -11.00 -4.37
C ILE A 27 -23.22 -10.28 -4.63
N LYS A 28 -22.75 -9.47 -3.67
CA LYS A 28 -21.45 -8.78 -3.79
C LYS A 28 -20.30 -9.79 -3.83
N ALA A 29 -19.18 -9.39 -4.42
CA ALA A 29 -17.92 -10.13 -4.42
C ALA A 29 -17.52 -10.55 -2.99
N PHE A 30 -17.66 -9.64 -2.03
CA PHE A 30 -17.55 -9.84 -0.58
C PHE A 30 -18.33 -8.72 0.13
N PRO A 31 -18.66 -8.83 1.44
CA PRO A 31 -19.56 -7.88 2.11
C PRO A 31 -19.17 -6.39 1.98
N GLY A 32 -17.87 -6.10 2.03
CA GLY A 32 -17.30 -4.75 1.91
C GLY A 32 -16.95 -4.31 0.48
N ALA A 33 -17.37 -5.03 -0.56
CA ALA A 33 -17.09 -4.67 -1.94
C ALA A 33 -17.99 -3.49 -2.39
N GLU A 34 -17.39 -2.48 -3.00
CA GLU A 34 -18.08 -1.28 -3.49
C GLU A 34 -17.69 -0.94 -4.94
N GLY A 35 -18.32 0.08 -5.51
CA GLY A 35 -18.07 0.51 -6.89
C GLY A 35 -18.57 -0.47 -7.96
N SER A 36 -18.14 -0.24 -9.20
CA SER A 36 -18.56 -1.00 -10.37
C SER A 36 -18.04 -2.45 -10.38
N GLY A 37 -16.95 -2.73 -9.66
CA GLY A 37 -16.41 -4.08 -9.45
C GLY A 37 -17.08 -4.85 -8.31
N ALA A 38 -18.01 -4.24 -7.56
CA ALA A 38 -18.59 -4.81 -6.34
C ALA A 38 -19.28 -6.16 -6.51
N PHE A 39 -19.70 -6.48 -7.74
CA PHE A 39 -20.47 -7.68 -8.08
C PHE A 39 -19.69 -8.69 -8.92
N ALA A 40 -18.36 -8.57 -8.98
CA ALA A 40 -17.52 -9.59 -9.59
C ALA A 40 -17.87 -10.97 -8.99
N LEU A 41 -18.15 -11.95 -9.86
CA LEU A 41 -18.49 -13.31 -9.43
C LEU A 41 -17.34 -13.99 -8.70
N GLY A 42 -16.10 -13.76 -9.13
CA GLY A 42 -14.94 -14.48 -8.64
C GLY A 42 -15.03 -15.98 -8.94
N GLY A 43 -14.42 -16.81 -8.09
CA GLY A 43 -14.42 -18.26 -8.20
C GLY A 43 -15.70 -18.95 -7.69
N ARG A 44 -16.75 -18.20 -7.34
CA ARG A 44 -18.02 -18.77 -6.86
C ARG A 44 -18.58 -19.74 -7.91
N TYR A 45 -19.09 -20.89 -7.46
CA TYR A 45 -19.49 -22.04 -8.30
C TYR A 45 -18.35 -22.80 -9.01
N GLY A 46 -17.09 -22.44 -8.77
CA GLY A 46 -15.91 -23.12 -9.28
C GLY A 46 -15.36 -24.19 -8.34
N SER A 47 -14.03 -24.18 -8.14
CA SER A 47 -13.32 -25.08 -7.23
C SER A 47 -12.31 -24.31 -6.38
N VAL A 48 -11.95 -24.85 -5.22
CA VAL A 48 -10.83 -24.32 -4.43
C VAL A 48 -9.49 -24.79 -5.01
N TYR A 49 -8.47 -23.92 -4.98
CA TYR A 49 -7.09 -24.27 -5.28
C TYR A 49 -6.17 -23.76 -4.15
N ARG A 50 -5.35 -24.66 -3.60
CA ARG A 50 -4.40 -24.37 -2.52
C ARG A 50 -3.01 -24.07 -3.10
N VAL A 51 -2.51 -22.86 -2.89
CA VAL A 51 -1.10 -22.52 -3.12
C VAL A 51 -0.29 -23.07 -1.96
N THR A 52 0.56 -24.05 -2.23
CA THR A 52 1.31 -24.83 -1.22
C THR A 52 2.82 -24.61 -1.29
N ASN A 53 3.31 -23.84 -2.26
CA ASN A 53 4.72 -23.48 -2.36
C ASN A 53 4.93 -22.13 -3.05
N LEU A 54 6.13 -21.57 -2.85
CA LEU A 54 6.54 -20.26 -3.39
C LEU A 54 7.30 -20.38 -4.73
N ASN A 55 7.27 -21.54 -5.39
CA ASN A 55 7.90 -21.66 -6.70
C ASN A 55 7.18 -20.79 -7.71
N THR A 56 7.89 -20.30 -8.73
CA THR A 56 7.30 -19.46 -9.79
C THR A 56 6.45 -20.25 -10.78
N SER A 57 6.51 -21.58 -10.76
CA SER A 57 5.74 -22.47 -11.65
C SER A 57 5.64 -23.89 -11.08
N GLY A 58 4.80 -24.71 -11.72
CA GLY A 58 4.57 -26.11 -11.35
C GLY A 58 3.43 -26.30 -10.33
N PRO A 59 3.04 -27.56 -10.04
CA PRO A 59 1.94 -27.86 -9.13
C PRO A 59 2.10 -27.21 -7.75
N GLY A 60 1.01 -26.65 -7.22
CA GLY A 60 0.96 -25.95 -5.94
C GLY A 60 1.53 -24.53 -5.95
N SER A 61 2.06 -24.04 -7.08
CA SER A 61 2.50 -22.65 -7.22
C SER A 61 1.33 -21.70 -7.47
N PHE A 62 1.54 -20.41 -7.19
CA PHE A 62 0.57 -19.38 -7.56
C PHE A 62 0.34 -19.30 -9.08
N HIS A 63 1.37 -19.53 -9.89
CA HIS A 63 1.22 -19.59 -11.35
C HIS A 63 0.27 -20.72 -11.78
N ASP A 64 0.39 -21.91 -11.18
CA ASP A 64 -0.54 -23.01 -11.48
C ASP A 64 -1.97 -22.70 -10.99
N ALA A 65 -2.10 -22.02 -9.85
CA ALA A 65 -3.39 -21.61 -9.29
C ALA A 65 -4.20 -20.74 -10.27
N VAL A 66 -3.57 -19.71 -10.87
CA VAL A 66 -4.22 -18.78 -11.81
C VAL A 66 -4.26 -19.28 -13.26
N SER A 67 -3.75 -20.49 -13.54
CA SER A 67 -3.66 -21.01 -14.90
C SER A 67 -4.99 -21.47 -15.50
N GLN A 68 -6.02 -21.65 -14.66
CA GLN A 68 -7.37 -22.10 -15.05
C GLN A 68 -8.44 -21.15 -14.49
N PRO A 69 -9.59 -21.01 -15.17
CA PRO A 69 -10.71 -20.20 -14.68
C PRO A 69 -11.50 -20.92 -13.56
N ASN A 70 -12.46 -20.21 -12.97
CA ASN A 70 -13.43 -20.73 -11.99
C ASN A 70 -12.75 -21.28 -10.72
N ARG A 71 -11.89 -20.47 -10.10
CA ARG A 71 -11.13 -20.89 -8.92
C ARG A 71 -11.20 -19.88 -7.77
N ILE A 72 -11.41 -20.40 -6.57
CA ILE A 72 -11.10 -19.70 -5.33
C ILE A 72 -9.70 -20.14 -4.90
N ILE A 73 -8.76 -19.22 -4.97
CA ILE A 73 -7.34 -19.44 -4.72
C ILE A 73 -7.04 -18.98 -3.30
N ILE A 74 -6.59 -19.92 -2.48
CA ILE A 74 -6.13 -19.69 -1.11
C ILE A 74 -4.64 -20.02 -0.98
N PHE A 75 -4.01 -19.50 0.06
CA PHE A 75 -2.59 -19.68 0.34
C PHE A 75 -2.42 -20.45 1.65
N THR A 76 -1.75 -21.60 1.60
CA THR A 76 -1.35 -22.37 2.79
C THR A 76 0.12 -22.18 3.13
N VAL A 77 0.77 -21.23 2.44
CA VAL A 77 2.15 -20.80 2.65
C VAL A 77 2.22 -19.28 2.55
N SER A 78 3.27 -18.69 3.09
CA SER A 78 3.55 -17.26 2.97
C SER A 78 5.00 -17.01 2.61
N GLY A 79 5.27 -15.87 1.99
CA GLY A 79 6.61 -15.49 1.60
C GLY A 79 6.68 -14.66 0.33
N ILE A 80 7.91 -14.48 -0.13
CA ILE A 80 8.21 -13.78 -1.37
C ILE A 80 8.21 -14.78 -2.52
N ILE A 81 7.45 -14.47 -3.57
CA ILE A 81 7.53 -15.16 -4.86
C ILE A 81 8.32 -14.24 -5.80
N ASP A 82 9.60 -14.59 -6.01
CA ASP A 82 10.53 -13.83 -6.85
C ASP A 82 10.45 -14.36 -8.29
N TYR A 83 9.82 -13.57 -9.16
CA TYR A 83 9.62 -13.87 -10.58
C TYR A 83 10.81 -13.49 -11.45
N LYS A 84 11.94 -13.06 -10.85
CA LYS A 84 13.23 -12.89 -11.54
C LYS A 84 13.14 -12.01 -12.79
N ASN A 85 12.41 -10.90 -12.67
CA ASN A 85 12.25 -9.86 -13.70
C ASN A 85 11.30 -10.23 -14.86
N GLU A 86 10.59 -11.36 -14.76
CA GLU A 86 9.55 -11.76 -15.71
C GLU A 86 8.21 -11.13 -15.35
N THR A 87 7.47 -10.64 -16.36
CA THR A 87 6.09 -10.18 -16.19
C THR A 87 5.17 -11.36 -15.88
N PHE A 88 4.37 -11.26 -14.82
CA PHE A 88 3.42 -12.29 -14.43
C PHE A 88 2.01 -11.93 -14.89
N TYR A 89 1.27 -12.90 -15.46
CA TYR A 89 -0.05 -12.68 -16.03
C TYR A 89 -1.13 -13.45 -15.28
N ILE A 90 -2.21 -12.77 -14.92
CA ILE A 90 -3.47 -13.32 -14.41
C ILE A 90 -4.54 -13.00 -15.44
N ASN A 91 -4.92 -13.98 -16.27
CA ASN A 91 -5.74 -13.74 -17.46
C ASN A 91 -6.87 -14.77 -17.65
N LYS A 92 -7.34 -15.37 -16.57
CA LYS A 92 -8.48 -16.30 -16.57
C LYS A 92 -9.66 -15.67 -15.86
N ASP A 93 -10.85 -16.07 -16.29
CA ASP A 93 -12.12 -15.59 -15.75
C ASP A 93 -12.45 -16.28 -14.43
N ASN A 94 -13.33 -15.66 -13.65
CA ASN A 94 -13.94 -16.21 -12.44
C ASN A 94 -12.89 -16.65 -11.42
N LEU A 95 -12.06 -15.70 -10.97
CA LEU A 95 -11.00 -15.93 -10.00
C LEU A 95 -11.24 -15.15 -8.72
N THR A 96 -11.16 -15.81 -7.57
CA THR A 96 -11.02 -15.16 -6.27
C THR A 96 -9.63 -15.44 -5.74
N ILE A 97 -8.80 -14.42 -5.52
CA ILE A 97 -7.45 -14.55 -4.99
C ILE A 97 -7.42 -13.96 -3.57
N ALA A 98 -7.42 -14.84 -2.58
CA ALA A 98 -7.62 -14.50 -1.17
C ALA A 98 -6.29 -14.48 -0.39
N GLY A 99 -5.49 -13.41 -0.57
CA GLY A 99 -4.19 -13.27 0.10
C GLY A 99 -4.25 -13.30 1.63
N GLN A 100 -5.39 -12.95 2.23
CA GLN A 100 -5.61 -13.00 3.67
C GLN A 100 -5.58 -14.41 4.27
N THR A 101 -5.67 -15.45 3.44
CA THR A 101 -5.60 -16.85 3.88
C THR A 101 -4.18 -17.33 4.17
N ALA A 102 -3.17 -16.63 3.63
CA ALA A 102 -1.78 -16.97 3.87
C ALA A 102 -1.47 -16.94 5.38
N PRO A 103 -0.71 -17.92 5.90
CA PRO A 103 -0.22 -17.84 7.28
C PRO A 103 0.85 -16.73 7.43
N GLY A 104 1.27 -16.42 8.66
CA GLY A 104 2.44 -15.57 8.91
C GLY A 104 2.35 -14.16 8.30
N ASN A 105 3.35 -13.77 7.48
CA ASN A 105 3.45 -12.40 6.93
C ASN A 105 2.72 -12.15 5.59
N GLY A 106 2.09 -13.18 5.02
CA GLY A 106 1.38 -13.07 3.74
C GLY A 106 2.26 -13.22 2.50
N ILE A 107 1.77 -12.76 1.35
CA ILE A 107 2.41 -12.98 0.05
C ILE A 107 2.91 -11.65 -0.54
N CYS A 108 4.14 -11.66 -1.02
CA CYS A 108 4.72 -10.56 -1.80
C CYS A 108 5.27 -11.06 -3.13
N PHE A 109 4.84 -10.46 -4.23
CA PHE A 109 5.46 -10.63 -5.53
C PHE A 109 6.67 -9.70 -5.64
N LYS A 110 7.80 -10.25 -6.09
CA LYS A 110 9.05 -9.52 -6.26
C LYS A 110 9.55 -9.61 -7.69
N GLY A 111 10.16 -8.53 -8.18
CA GLY A 111 10.82 -8.51 -9.47
C GLY A 111 9.86 -8.76 -10.63
N THR A 112 8.61 -8.29 -10.55
CA THR A 112 7.63 -8.49 -11.61
C THR A 112 6.63 -7.36 -11.69
N CYS A 113 6.17 -7.10 -12.91
CA CYS A 113 4.88 -6.46 -13.15
C CYS A 113 3.81 -7.55 -13.12
N VAL A 114 2.83 -7.43 -12.22
CA VAL A 114 1.63 -8.28 -12.24
C VAL A 114 0.60 -7.66 -13.17
N ARG A 115 0.25 -8.36 -14.24
CA ARG A 115 -0.78 -7.91 -15.19
C ARG A 115 -2.05 -8.74 -15.01
N LEU A 116 -3.15 -8.05 -14.76
CA LEU A 116 -4.46 -8.59 -14.44
C LEU A 116 -5.47 -8.30 -15.57
N GLY A 117 -6.27 -9.31 -15.87
CA GLY A 117 -7.47 -9.23 -16.71
C GLY A 117 -8.40 -10.38 -16.41
N GLY A 118 -9.11 -10.84 -17.45
CA GLY A 118 -10.20 -11.80 -17.29
C GLY A 118 -11.48 -11.14 -16.78
N LYS A 119 -12.57 -11.89 -16.79
CA LYS A 119 -13.88 -11.45 -16.29
C LYS A 119 -14.12 -11.92 -14.88
N ASP A 120 -14.77 -11.09 -14.07
CA ASP A 120 -15.22 -11.44 -12.73
C ASP A 120 -14.06 -11.90 -11.83
N VAL A 121 -13.10 -11.00 -11.61
CA VAL A 121 -11.88 -11.30 -10.84
C VAL A 121 -11.80 -10.46 -9.56
N ILE A 122 -11.53 -11.14 -8.45
CA ILE A 122 -11.38 -10.57 -7.11
C ILE A 122 -9.94 -10.80 -6.65
N VAL A 123 -9.23 -9.76 -6.24
CA VAL A 123 -7.87 -9.86 -5.69
C VAL A 123 -7.79 -9.11 -4.37
N ARG A 124 -7.36 -9.78 -3.29
CA ARG A 124 -7.30 -9.19 -1.95
C ARG A 124 -6.01 -9.48 -1.21
N HIS A 125 -5.54 -8.51 -0.42
CA HIS A 125 -4.48 -8.71 0.59
C HIS A 125 -3.15 -9.27 0.03
N LEU A 126 -2.73 -8.80 -1.14
CA LEU A 126 -1.45 -9.15 -1.77
C LEU A 126 -0.52 -7.94 -1.85
N ARG A 127 0.78 -8.22 -2.00
CA ARG A 127 1.79 -7.18 -2.24
C ARG A 127 2.48 -7.39 -3.57
N SER A 128 2.76 -6.30 -4.28
CA SER A 128 3.64 -6.27 -5.44
C SER A 128 4.74 -5.24 -5.21
N ARG A 129 5.99 -5.69 -5.15
CA ARG A 129 7.16 -4.84 -4.91
C ARG A 129 8.22 -5.17 -5.96
N VAL A 130 8.27 -4.37 -7.04
CA VAL A 130 9.06 -4.71 -8.25
C VAL A 130 10.55 -4.60 -7.98
N GLY A 131 11.01 -3.42 -7.55
CA GLY A 131 12.43 -3.09 -7.42
C GLY A 131 13.07 -2.67 -8.74
N TYR A 132 14.28 -2.15 -8.67
CA TYR A 132 15.06 -1.76 -9.83
C TYR A 132 15.46 -2.98 -10.66
N ILE A 133 15.19 -2.91 -11.97
CA ILE A 133 15.52 -3.96 -12.93
C ILE A 133 16.40 -3.35 -14.02
N GLU A 134 17.54 -3.98 -14.27
CA GLU A 134 18.43 -3.63 -15.37
C GLU A 134 18.58 -4.81 -16.32
N SER A 135 18.56 -4.53 -17.63
CA SER A 135 18.91 -5.49 -18.68
C SER A 135 19.80 -4.80 -19.71
N ASP A 136 20.89 -5.46 -20.10
CA ASP A 136 21.84 -4.95 -21.09
C ASP A 136 22.37 -3.52 -20.80
N GLY A 137 22.58 -3.20 -19.51
CA GLY A 137 23.08 -1.89 -19.07
C GLY A 137 22.04 -0.77 -19.16
N LYS A 138 20.74 -1.12 -19.24
CA LYS A 138 19.63 -0.16 -19.33
C LYS A 138 18.54 -0.46 -18.31
N PRO A 139 18.05 0.58 -17.61
CA PRO A 139 16.87 0.43 -16.74
C PRO A 139 15.68 -0.13 -17.52
N GLN A 140 14.94 -1.03 -16.89
CA GLN A 140 13.69 -1.57 -17.41
C GLN A 140 12.53 -0.94 -16.66
N HIS A 141 11.78 -0.09 -17.37
CA HIS A 141 10.58 0.53 -16.83
C HIS A 141 9.42 -0.49 -16.80
N ARG A 142 8.86 -0.68 -15.61
CA ARG A 142 7.85 -1.70 -15.31
C ARG A 142 6.83 -1.12 -14.35
N ASP A 143 5.56 -1.36 -14.65
CA ASP A 143 4.50 -1.17 -13.67
C ASP A 143 4.60 -2.19 -12.53
N GLY A 144 4.03 -1.86 -11.37
CA GLY A 144 3.92 -2.78 -10.23
C GLY A 144 2.77 -3.76 -10.37
N PHE A 145 1.57 -3.22 -10.60
CA PHE A 145 0.34 -3.99 -10.76
C PHE A 145 -0.58 -3.28 -11.77
N SER A 146 -0.88 -3.94 -12.89
CA SER A 146 -1.64 -3.33 -13.98
C SER A 146 -2.91 -4.12 -14.26
N ILE A 147 -4.07 -3.48 -14.16
CA ILE A 147 -5.36 -3.99 -14.61
C ILE A 147 -5.57 -3.48 -16.04
N ASP A 148 -4.99 -4.20 -16.99
CA ASP A 148 -4.76 -3.66 -18.34
C ASP A 148 -4.76 -4.70 -19.46
N ILE A 149 -5.17 -5.94 -19.18
CA ILE A 149 -5.31 -6.95 -20.23
C ILE A 149 -6.68 -6.77 -20.91
N ASP A 150 -6.67 -6.61 -22.23
CA ASP A 150 -7.87 -6.38 -23.04
C ASP A 150 -8.97 -7.42 -22.79
N GLY A 151 -10.21 -6.94 -22.68
CA GLY A 151 -11.38 -7.75 -22.38
C GLY A 151 -11.62 -8.00 -20.89
N GLY A 152 -10.78 -7.44 -20.00
CA GLY A 152 -11.00 -7.48 -18.55
C GLY A 152 -12.31 -6.78 -18.15
N GLU A 153 -13.14 -7.43 -17.34
CA GLU A 153 -14.47 -6.90 -16.97
C GLU A 153 -14.88 -7.33 -15.56
N ASN A 154 -15.50 -6.43 -14.78
CA ASN A 154 -15.94 -6.69 -13.41
C ASN A 154 -14.78 -7.17 -12.52
N ILE A 155 -13.83 -6.28 -12.26
CA ILE A 155 -12.62 -6.60 -11.48
C ILE A 155 -12.61 -5.76 -10.21
N ILE A 156 -12.28 -6.38 -9.08
CA ILE A 156 -12.04 -5.67 -7.83
C ILE A 156 -10.68 -6.03 -7.23
N ALA A 157 -9.87 -5.00 -6.98
CA ALA A 157 -8.64 -5.07 -6.19
C ALA A 157 -8.89 -4.36 -4.86
N ASP A 158 -8.80 -5.11 -3.75
CA ASP A 158 -9.07 -4.60 -2.40
C ASP A 158 -7.91 -4.91 -1.46
N HIS A 159 -7.44 -3.93 -0.69
CA HIS A 159 -6.34 -4.13 0.27
C HIS A 159 -5.06 -4.71 -0.36
N ILE A 160 -4.67 -4.27 -1.57
CA ILE A 160 -3.36 -4.60 -2.12
C ILE A 160 -2.36 -3.48 -1.85
N SER A 161 -1.09 -3.82 -1.65
CA SER A 161 0.00 -2.84 -1.51
C SER A 161 0.96 -2.95 -2.69
N VAL A 162 1.22 -1.83 -3.36
CA VAL A 162 2.07 -1.78 -4.54
C VAL A 162 3.10 -0.67 -4.42
N SER A 163 4.37 -1.05 -4.56
CA SER A 163 5.51 -0.15 -4.44
C SER A 163 6.66 -0.52 -5.37
N TRP A 164 7.57 0.43 -5.51
CA TRP A 164 8.86 0.26 -6.16
C TRP A 164 8.75 -0.16 -7.63
N ALA A 165 7.67 0.24 -8.30
CA ALA A 165 7.58 0.22 -9.74
C ALA A 165 8.44 1.35 -10.33
N SER A 166 8.93 1.13 -11.54
CA SER A 166 9.75 2.10 -12.28
C SER A 166 9.01 2.76 -13.44
N ASP A 167 7.71 2.47 -13.56
CA ASP A 167 6.73 3.25 -14.32
C ASP A 167 5.53 3.53 -13.37
N GLU A 168 4.36 2.93 -13.53
CA GLU A 168 3.27 3.09 -12.55
C GLU A 168 3.22 2.01 -11.47
N ASN A 169 3.02 2.41 -10.20
CA ASN A 169 2.76 1.43 -9.15
C ASN A 169 1.47 0.64 -9.42
N LEU A 170 0.32 1.30 -9.55
CA LEU A 170 -0.95 0.60 -9.80
C LEU A 170 -1.74 1.28 -10.92
N THR A 171 -1.87 0.62 -12.07
CA THR A 171 -2.54 1.16 -13.26
C THR A 171 -3.84 0.44 -13.59
N HIS A 172 -4.80 1.19 -14.12
CA HIS A 172 -5.97 0.69 -14.85
C HIS A 172 -6.00 1.31 -16.25
N ALA A 173 -6.02 0.49 -17.30
CA ALA A 173 -5.92 0.95 -18.69
C ALA A 173 -6.55 -0.01 -19.71
N ASN A 174 -6.47 0.37 -21.00
CA ASN A 174 -6.82 -0.41 -22.19
C ASN A 174 -8.33 -0.80 -22.25
N ASP A 175 -8.67 -1.87 -22.98
CA ASP A 175 -10.05 -2.32 -23.20
C ASP A 175 -10.62 -3.07 -21.98
N THR A 176 -10.64 -2.39 -20.83
CA THR A 176 -11.13 -2.91 -19.54
C THR A 176 -12.38 -2.18 -19.07
N LYS A 177 -13.27 -2.85 -18.31
CA LYS A 177 -14.57 -2.30 -17.90
C LYS A 177 -14.97 -2.68 -16.47
N ASN A 178 -15.64 -1.76 -15.77
CA ASN A 178 -16.21 -1.98 -14.43
C ASN A 178 -15.15 -2.45 -13.43
N VAL A 179 -14.23 -1.55 -13.09
CA VAL A 179 -13.12 -1.86 -12.20
C VAL A 179 -13.21 -1.04 -10.93
N THR A 180 -12.96 -1.68 -9.79
CA THR A 180 -12.81 -1.00 -8.51
C THR A 180 -11.46 -1.31 -7.88
N VAL A 181 -10.77 -0.26 -7.45
CA VAL A 181 -9.56 -0.32 -6.64
C VAL A 181 -9.86 0.38 -5.32
N GLN A 182 -9.91 -0.40 -4.23
CA GLN A 182 -10.30 0.11 -2.92
C GLN A 182 -9.33 -0.29 -1.81
N ASN A 183 -9.15 0.58 -0.81
CA ASN A 183 -8.32 0.30 0.37
C ASN A 183 -6.88 -0.10 0.03
N CYS A 184 -6.32 0.32 -1.11
CA CYS A 184 -4.98 -0.08 -1.54
C CYS A 184 -3.90 0.94 -1.15
N PHE A 185 -2.67 0.46 -0.96
CA PHE A 185 -1.49 1.33 -0.86
C PHE A 185 -0.76 1.36 -2.20
N ILE A 186 -0.51 2.55 -2.72
CA ILE A 186 0.13 2.82 -4.00
C ILE A 186 1.25 3.81 -3.71
N ALA A 187 2.46 3.34 -3.44
CA ALA A 187 3.46 4.19 -2.78
C ALA A 187 4.90 3.92 -3.22
N GLU A 188 5.75 4.95 -3.19
CA GLU A 188 7.19 4.85 -3.47
C GLU A 188 7.47 4.34 -4.90
N GLY A 189 7.06 5.11 -5.91
CA GLY A 189 7.53 4.87 -7.28
C GLY A 189 9.04 5.17 -7.37
N LEU A 190 9.82 4.31 -8.01
CA LEU A 190 11.27 4.46 -8.14
C LEU A 190 11.60 5.61 -9.10
N ASN A 191 12.27 6.64 -8.57
CA ASN A 191 12.54 7.86 -9.32
C ASN A 191 14.00 8.03 -9.77
N TYR A 192 14.67 6.92 -10.07
CA TYR A 192 16.01 6.94 -10.64
C TYR A 192 16.05 7.68 -11.98
N TYR A 193 17.21 8.26 -12.28
CA TYR A 193 17.44 9.01 -13.53
C TYR A 193 17.80 8.08 -14.69
N ASP A 194 17.00 8.08 -15.77
CA ASP A 194 17.34 7.48 -17.06
C ASP A 194 17.40 8.56 -18.17
N PRO A 195 18.59 8.94 -18.67
CA PRO A 195 18.73 9.91 -19.75
C PRO A 195 18.23 9.41 -21.11
N ASN A 196 17.97 8.11 -21.27
CA ASN A 196 17.51 7.52 -22.52
C ASN A 196 15.99 7.40 -22.62
N ASN A 197 15.27 7.76 -21.55
CA ASN A 197 13.82 7.74 -21.50
C ASN A 197 13.26 9.16 -21.32
N SER A 198 12.02 9.39 -21.74
CA SER A 198 11.34 10.67 -21.55
C SER A 198 9.93 10.45 -21.00
N PRO A 199 9.62 10.95 -19.80
CA PRO A 199 10.50 11.70 -18.89
C PRO A 199 11.69 10.88 -18.38
N ASN A 200 12.74 11.56 -17.91
CA ASN A 200 13.96 10.88 -17.44
C ASN A 200 13.77 10.24 -16.04
N GLN A 201 12.60 10.39 -15.44
CA GLN A 201 12.22 9.98 -14.09
C GLN A 201 10.75 9.57 -14.10
N HIS A 202 10.45 8.40 -13.53
CA HIS A 202 9.19 7.68 -13.74
C HIS A 202 8.49 7.22 -12.46
N GLY A 203 8.83 7.72 -11.26
CA GLY A 203 8.20 7.27 -10.00
C GLY A 203 6.71 7.63 -9.93
N PHE A 204 5.83 6.91 -10.63
CA PHE A 204 4.44 7.30 -10.88
C PHE A 204 3.43 6.47 -10.08
N GLY A 205 2.33 7.12 -9.71
CA GLY A 205 1.24 6.48 -8.98
C GLY A 205 0.39 5.55 -9.86
N SER A 206 -0.44 6.15 -10.71
CA SER A 206 -1.45 5.45 -11.50
C SER A 206 -1.77 6.16 -12.80
N ILE A 207 -1.93 5.38 -13.88
CA ILE A 207 -2.84 5.74 -14.98
C ILE A 207 -4.21 5.15 -14.66
N ILE A 208 -5.27 5.95 -14.82
CA ILE A 208 -6.65 5.52 -14.65
C ILE A 208 -7.44 5.92 -15.90
N GLY A 209 -7.70 4.94 -16.75
CA GLY A 209 -8.39 5.15 -18.02
C GLY A 209 -8.92 3.86 -18.62
N SER A 210 -9.79 3.97 -19.61
CA SER A 210 -10.26 2.85 -20.42
C SER A 210 -10.51 3.34 -21.83
N ASP A 211 -10.30 2.45 -22.78
CA ASP A 211 -10.61 2.69 -24.19
C ASP A 211 -12.07 2.35 -24.53
N LEU A 212 -12.84 1.94 -23.53
CA LEU A 212 -14.27 1.68 -23.60
C LEU A 212 -15.08 2.70 -22.78
N GLU A 213 -16.38 2.77 -23.04
CA GLU A 213 -17.30 3.41 -22.11
C GLU A 213 -17.46 2.51 -20.86
N SER A 214 -16.69 2.82 -19.83
CA SER A 214 -16.61 2.07 -18.59
C SER A 214 -16.70 2.97 -17.36
N GLU A 215 -17.16 2.38 -16.26
CA GLU A 215 -17.02 2.97 -14.93
C GLU A 215 -15.78 2.39 -14.24
N VAL A 216 -15.00 3.27 -13.61
CA VAL A 216 -13.79 2.92 -12.86
C VAL A 216 -13.79 3.66 -11.53
N ASN A 217 -13.68 2.95 -10.41
CA ASN A 217 -13.73 3.53 -9.07
C ASN A 217 -12.39 3.34 -8.37
N PHE A 218 -11.79 4.42 -7.88
CA PHE A 218 -10.61 4.41 -7.02
C PHE A 218 -10.97 5.14 -5.74
N HIS A 219 -11.12 4.40 -4.64
CA HIS A 219 -11.48 5.00 -3.35
C HIS A 219 -10.76 4.43 -2.13
N HIS A 220 -10.57 5.28 -1.12
CA HIS A 220 -9.90 4.89 0.13
C HIS A 220 -8.49 4.32 -0.12
N ASN A 221 -7.81 4.76 -1.18
CA ASN A 221 -6.44 4.36 -1.46
C ASN A 221 -5.44 5.40 -0.92
N LEU A 222 -4.23 4.95 -0.60
CA LEU A 222 -3.10 5.80 -0.30
C LEU A 222 -2.20 5.96 -1.52
N TYR A 223 -1.93 7.21 -1.90
CA TYR A 223 -0.86 7.60 -2.80
C TYR A 223 0.22 8.30 -1.98
N ALA A 224 1.46 7.79 -1.96
CA ALA A 224 2.55 8.38 -1.19
C ALA A 224 3.89 8.34 -1.93
N HIS A 225 4.67 9.42 -1.86
CA HIS A 225 6.05 9.49 -2.36
C HIS A 225 6.17 9.22 -3.87
N HIS A 226 5.47 10.02 -4.67
CA HIS A 226 5.46 9.91 -6.13
C HIS A 226 6.04 11.16 -6.80
N GLU A 227 6.69 10.98 -7.94
CA GLU A 227 7.04 12.06 -8.84
C GLU A 227 5.77 12.77 -9.33
N GLN A 228 4.79 12.00 -9.81
CA GLN A 228 3.50 12.46 -10.34
C GLN A 228 2.50 11.32 -10.60
N ARG A 229 1.39 11.63 -11.28
CA ARG A 229 0.30 10.69 -11.62
C ARG A 229 -0.37 10.11 -10.37
N ALA A 230 -0.69 10.98 -9.41
CA ALA A 230 -1.48 10.62 -8.22
C ALA A 230 -2.85 11.32 -8.22
N PRO A 231 -3.76 11.05 -9.19
CA PRO A 231 -3.66 10.11 -10.32
C PRO A 231 -3.44 10.79 -11.69
N ARG A 232 -3.09 10.03 -12.74
CA ARG A 232 -3.27 10.46 -14.14
C ARG A 232 -4.58 9.91 -14.74
N PHE A 233 -5.52 10.76 -15.13
CA PHE A 233 -6.70 10.33 -15.89
C PHE A 233 -6.40 10.23 -17.38
N ALA A 234 -6.83 9.15 -18.03
CA ALA A 234 -6.53 8.87 -19.42
C ALA A 234 -7.72 8.34 -20.22
N SER A 235 -7.71 8.60 -21.53
CA SER A 235 -8.48 7.89 -22.55
C SER A 235 -7.56 7.70 -23.76
N ARG A 236 -7.28 6.48 -24.24
CA ARG A 236 -6.31 6.30 -25.33
C ARG A 236 -6.99 6.39 -26.71
N ASP A 237 -8.28 6.05 -26.81
CA ASP A 237 -9.02 6.05 -28.08
C ASP A 237 -10.11 7.13 -28.23
N GLY A 238 -10.11 8.15 -27.36
CA GLY A 238 -11.05 9.27 -27.41
C GLY A 238 -12.48 8.92 -26.94
N ASN A 239 -12.71 7.67 -26.53
CA ASN A 239 -13.91 7.27 -25.81
C ASN A 239 -13.92 7.89 -24.42
N ARG A 240 -15.09 8.37 -24.00
CA ARG A 240 -15.26 9.08 -22.74
C ARG A 240 -15.72 8.13 -21.65
N ASN A 241 -14.76 7.57 -20.93
CA ASN A 241 -15.00 6.76 -19.74
C ASN A 241 -15.36 7.62 -18.52
N LEU A 242 -15.86 6.95 -17.47
CA LEU A 242 -16.28 7.53 -16.21
C LEU A 242 -15.36 7.07 -15.08
N VAL A 243 -14.67 8.03 -14.46
CA VAL A 243 -13.78 7.78 -13.32
C VAL A 243 -14.36 8.39 -12.04
N ASP A 244 -14.45 7.58 -11.00
CA ASP A 244 -14.85 7.98 -9.66
C ASP A 244 -13.65 7.89 -8.72
N PHE A 245 -13.02 9.03 -8.44
CA PHE A 245 -11.83 9.14 -7.61
C PHE A 245 -12.18 9.86 -6.30
N ARG A 246 -12.44 9.10 -5.23
CA ARG A 246 -12.95 9.68 -3.99
C ARG A 246 -12.35 9.11 -2.72
N ASN A 247 -12.29 9.92 -1.66
CA ASN A 247 -11.78 9.48 -0.34
C ASN A 247 -10.38 8.87 -0.38
N ASN A 248 -9.53 9.24 -1.36
CA ASN A 248 -8.13 8.83 -1.40
C ASN A 248 -7.26 9.81 -0.61
N VAL A 249 -6.15 9.32 -0.06
CA VAL A 249 -5.10 10.13 0.56
C VAL A 249 -3.97 10.29 -0.45
N ILE A 250 -3.53 11.52 -0.69
CA ILE A 250 -2.43 11.85 -1.59
C ILE A 250 -1.38 12.61 -0.80
N TYR A 251 -0.17 12.05 -0.76
CA TYR A 251 0.92 12.53 0.08
C TYR A 251 2.24 12.65 -0.71
N ASP A 252 2.93 13.78 -0.49
CA ASP A 252 4.33 13.95 -0.85
C ASP A 252 4.66 13.74 -2.35
N CYS A 253 3.88 14.39 -3.23
CA CYS A 253 4.20 14.43 -4.66
C CYS A 253 5.31 15.44 -4.96
N TYR A 254 6.14 15.20 -5.99
CA TYR A 254 7.27 16.08 -6.36
C TYR A 254 6.99 17.04 -7.52
N ASN A 255 6.78 16.54 -8.75
CA ASN A 255 6.67 17.39 -9.93
C ASN A 255 5.22 17.81 -10.20
N GLN A 256 4.28 16.89 -10.06
CA GLN A 256 2.84 17.17 -10.20
C GLN A 256 2.04 16.25 -9.28
N THR A 257 0.84 16.66 -8.87
CA THR A 257 -0.10 15.78 -8.16
C THR A 257 -0.88 14.93 -9.19
N GLY A 258 -2.17 15.23 -9.40
CA GLY A 258 -2.96 14.65 -10.47
C GLY A 258 -2.83 15.40 -11.80
N LEU A 259 -3.01 14.72 -12.92
CA LEU A 259 -2.99 15.33 -14.25
C LEU A 259 -3.72 14.52 -15.33
N ASN A 260 -3.88 15.10 -16.52
CA ASN A 260 -4.26 14.38 -17.74
C ASN A 260 -3.44 14.91 -18.94
N ASN A 261 -3.42 14.18 -20.06
CA ASN A 261 -2.86 14.67 -21.32
C ASN A 261 -3.91 15.48 -22.11
N PRO A 262 -3.49 16.41 -23.00
CA PRO A 262 -4.43 17.32 -23.69
C PRO A 262 -5.51 16.65 -24.54
N ALA A 263 -5.26 15.43 -25.02
CA ALA A 263 -6.20 14.65 -25.83
C ALA A 263 -7.12 13.75 -24.98
N ASP A 264 -6.84 13.59 -23.68
CA ASP A 264 -7.64 12.73 -22.81
C ASP A 264 -9.06 13.32 -22.63
N SER A 265 -10.06 12.45 -22.70
CA SER A 265 -11.48 12.78 -22.63
C SER A 265 -12.14 11.90 -21.56
N VAL A 266 -12.24 12.42 -20.34
CA VAL A 266 -12.74 11.66 -19.18
C VAL A 266 -13.84 12.45 -18.47
N ASN A 267 -14.88 11.74 -18.02
CA ASN A 267 -15.82 12.24 -17.03
C ASN A 267 -15.36 11.83 -15.63
N THR A 268 -15.25 12.78 -14.71
CA THR A 268 -14.64 12.50 -13.40
C THR A 268 -15.48 13.03 -12.24
N ASN A 269 -15.69 12.19 -11.24
CA ASN A 269 -16.01 12.60 -9.88
C ASN A 269 -14.70 12.63 -9.07
N TYR A 270 -14.32 13.78 -8.54
CA TYR A 270 -13.13 13.98 -7.70
C TYR A 270 -13.58 14.49 -6.32
N ILE A 271 -13.89 13.57 -5.40
CA ILE A 271 -14.71 13.86 -4.21
C ILE A 271 -13.95 13.51 -2.92
N ASN A 272 -13.92 14.43 -1.96
CA ASN A 272 -13.45 14.17 -0.59
C ASN A 272 -12.08 13.50 -0.48
N ASN A 273 -11.13 13.83 -1.37
CA ASN A 273 -9.75 13.36 -1.26
C ASN A 273 -8.96 14.21 -0.26
N TYR A 274 -7.93 13.66 0.37
CA TYR A 274 -7.06 14.35 1.32
C TYR A 274 -5.68 14.59 0.70
N LEU A 275 -5.34 15.84 0.41
CA LEU A 275 -4.03 16.24 -0.12
C LEU A 275 -3.15 16.77 1.01
N LYS A 276 -1.97 16.17 1.20
CA LYS A 276 -0.95 16.61 2.13
C LYS A 276 0.40 16.67 1.43
N TYR A 277 1.06 17.82 1.49
CA TYR A 277 2.44 17.93 1.05
C TYR A 277 3.38 17.24 2.06
N GLY A 278 4.51 16.72 1.59
CA GLY A 278 5.56 16.16 2.42
C GLY A 278 6.91 16.87 2.22
N PRO A 279 8.00 16.30 2.76
CA PRO A 279 9.35 16.87 2.66
C PRO A 279 9.85 17.06 1.22
N ASN A 280 9.35 16.27 0.27
CA ASN A 280 9.78 16.30 -1.12
C ASN A 280 8.94 17.27 -1.95
N THR A 281 7.73 17.64 -1.50
CA THR A 281 6.81 18.51 -2.27
C THR A 281 7.31 19.95 -2.41
N PRO A 282 7.57 20.43 -3.64
CA PRO A 282 7.91 21.81 -3.93
C PRO A 282 6.76 22.80 -3.61
N ASN A 283 7.14 24.03 -3.29
CA ASN A 283 6.19 25.08 -2.89
C ASN A 283 5.14 25.44 -3.96
N ASP A 284 5.48 25.30 -5.24
CA ASP A 284 4.61 25.64 -6.37
C ASP A 284 3.51 24.62 -6.63
N ILE A 285 3.66 23.38 -6.14
CA ILE A 285 2.63 22.33 -6.27
C ILE A 285 1.98 21.93 -4.94
N LYS A 286 2.47 22.43 -3.80
CA LYS A 286 2.02 22.13 -2.43
C LYS A 286 0.51 22.09 -2.22
N TYR A 287 -0.23 22.94 -2.96
CA TYR A 287 -1.68 23.06 -2.88
C TYR A 287 -2.38 22.75 -4.20
N ASN A 288 -1.73 22.04 -5.13
CA ASN A 288 -2.33 21.64 -6.39
C ASN A 288 -2.93 20.23 -6.27
N LEU A 289 -4.24 20.10 -6.49
CA LEU A 289 -4.92 18.81 -6.59
C LEU A 289 -4.73 18.20 -7.97
N PHE A 290 -4.95 18.98 -9.02
CA PHE A 290 -4.96 18.46 -10.39
C PHE A 290 -4.55 19.49 -11.43
N ASN A 291 -3.87 19.03 -12.48
CA ASN A 291 -3.48 19.80 -13.65
C ASN A 291 -4.33 19.40 -14.85
N ILE A 292 -5.33 20.22 -15.17
CA ILE A 292 -6.27 19.95 -16.27
C ILE A 292 -5.69 20.45 -17.59
N ARG A 293 -5.57 19.55 -18.55
CA ARG A 293 -5.04 19.85 -19.89
C ARG A 293 -6.09 19.55 -20.95
N GLY A 294 -6.19 20.41 -21.96
CA GLY A 294 -7.12 20.21 -23.07
C GLY A 294 -8.58 20.52 -22.72
N LYS A 295 -9.48 20.27 -23.66
CA LYS A 295 -10.89 20.71 -23.59
C LYS A 295 -11.88 19.60 -23.27
N TYR A 296 -11.40 18.37 -23.07
CA TYR A 296 -12.25 17.19 -23.04
C TYR A 296 -12.43 16.58 -21.64
N ILE A 297 -11.70 17.06 -20.63
CA ILE A 297 -11.97 16.69 -19.24
C ILE A 297 -13.24 17.39 -18.74
N ARG A 298 -14.17 16.62 -18.18
CA ARG A 298 -15.36 17.13 -17.49
C ARG A 298 -15.35 16.58 -16.08
N MET A 299 -15.27 17.45 -15.08
CA MET A 299 -15.00 17.06 -13.70
C MET A 299 -15.98 17.72 -12.73
N TYR A 300 -16.53 16.93 -11.82
CA TYR A 300 -17.13 17.38 -10.58
C TYR A 300 -16.08 17.25 -9.47
N ALA A 301 -15.62 18.37 -8.92
CA ALA A 301 -14.64 18.39 -7.83
C ALA A 301 -15.25 19.10 -6.61
N ASN A 302 -15.32 18.41 -5.47
CA ASN A 302 -15.86 18.97 -4.23
C ASN A 302 -15.39 18.20 -2.97
N GLY A 303 -15.30 18.93 -1.85
CA GLY A 303 -15.11 18.38 -0.50
C GLY A 303 -13.74 17.76 -0.21
N SER A 304 -12.79 17.83 -1.15
CA SER A 304 -11.40 17.45 -0.88
C SER A 304 -10.77 18.42 0.12
N TYR A 305 -9.95 17.90 1.03
CA TYR A 305 -9.24 18.67 2.03
C TYR A 305 -7.79 18.88 1.60
N ILE A 306 -7.35 20.13 1.55
CA ILE A 306 -5.97 20.52 1.26
C ILE A 306 -5.33 20.93 2.58
N PHE A 307 -4.34 20.16 3.02
CA PHE A 307 -3.66 20.37 4.30
C PHE A 307 -3.09 21.79 4.43
N GLU A 308 -3.42 22.44 5.54
CA GLU A 308 -3.06 23.84 5.86
C GLU A 308 -3.58 24.91 4.87
N ASN A 309 -4.55 24.58 4.00
CA ASN A 309 -5.14 25.55 3.07
C ASN A 309 -6.68 25.52 3.11
N PRO A 310 -7.32 26.16 4.12
CA PRO A 310 -8.78 26.14 4.27
C PRO A 310 -9.52 26.82 3.12
N GLU A 311 -8.89 27.78 2.43
CA GLU A 311 -9.49 28.42 1.26
C GLU A 311 -9.70 27.41 0.12
N PHE A 312 -8.67 26.59 -0.16
CA PHE A 312 -8.73 25.60 -1.24
C PHE A 312 -9.54 24.37 -0.83
N SER A 313 -9.61 24.05 0.47
CA SER A 313 -10.53 23.04 1.00
C SER A 313 -12.00 23.44 0.85
N THR A 314 -12.30 24.75 0.97
CA THR A 314 -13.67 25.26 0.77
C THR A 314 -14.06 25.32 -0.71
N ASP A 315 -13.11 25.61 -1.59
CA ASP A 315 -13.31 25.64 -3.04
C ASP A 315 -12.16 24.95 -3.78
N ASN A 316 -12.35 23.66 -4.05
CA ASN A 316 -11.33 22.83 -4.70
C ASN A 316 -10.95 23.31 -6.10
N TRP A 317 -11.76 24.13 -6.77
CA TRP A 317 -11.43 24.66 -8.10
C TRP A 317 -10.27 25.65 -8.09
N LYS A 318 -9.97 26.26 -6.93
CA LYS A 318 -8.76 27.08 -6.73
C LYS A 318 -7.47 26.27 -6.67
N SER A 319 -7.59 24.97 -6.41
CA SER A 319 -6.48 24.02 -6.36
C SER A 319 -6.19 23.36 -7.73
N MET A 320 -6.93 23.76 -8.78
CA MET A 320 -6.75 23.27 -10.15
C MET A 320 -5.85 24.21 -10.97
N THR A 321 -5.01 23.65 -11.85
CA THR A 321 -4.36 24.44 -12.90
C THR A 321 -4.87 24.05 -14.29
N TYR A 322 -4.68 24.93 -15.26
CA TYR A 322 -5.23 24.80 -16.61
C TYR A 322 -4.17 25.05 -17.67
N LYS A 323 -4.07 24.16 -18.65
CA LYS A 323 -3.21 24.31 -19.85
C LYS A 323 -3.94 23.83 -21.10
N ASP A 324 -3.36 24.12 -22.27
CA ASP A 324 -3.79 23.55 -23.56
C ASP A 324 -5.28 23.84 -23.90
N GLY A 325 -5.77 25.02 -23.49
CA GLY A 325 -7.14 25.45 -23.73
C GLY A 325 -8.18 24.98 -22.71
N ALA A 326 -7.75 24.34 -21.62
CA ALA A 326 -8.58 24.09 -20.44
C ALA A 326 -8.93 25.40 -19.73
N SER A 327 -10.07 25.41 -19.03
CA SER A 327 -10.44 26.44 -18.06
C SER A 327 -11.50 25.88 -17.11
N GLU A 328 -11.75 26.55 -15.99
CA GLU A 328 -12.84 26.16 -15.10
C GLU A 328 -14.19 26.10 -15.85
N GLN A 329 -14.49 27.10 -16.69
CA GLN A 329 -15.73 27.13 -17.47
C GLN A 329 -15.85 25.96 -18.45
N VAL A 330 -14.72 25.47 -18.98
CA VAL A 330 -14.69 24.35 -19.93
C VAL A 330 -14.73 23.00 -19.22
N SER A 331 -14.14 22.86 -18.05
CA SER A 331 -13.94 21.56 -17.39
C SER A 331 -14.93 21.29 -16.25
N LYS A 332 -15.46 22.31 -15.60
CA LYS A 332 -16.38 22.15 -14.44
C LYS A 332 -17.76 21.63 -14.85
N VAL A 333 -18.25 20.66 -14.07
CA VAL A 333 -19.66 20.31 -13.96
C VAL A 333 -20.14 20.58 -12.53
N ASN A 334 -21.40 20.97 -12.36
CA ASN A 334 -21.97 21.36 -11.06
C ASN A 334 -22.72 20.21 -10.36
N THR A 335 -22.81 19.04 -10.99
CA THR A 335 -23.49 17.87 -10.46
C THR A 335 -22.56 16.67 -10.68
N PRO A 336 -22.38 15.81 -9.66
CA PRO A 336 -21.59 14.60 -9.84
C PRO A 336 -22.22 13.71 -10.92
N PHE A 337 -21.37 13.02 -11.66
CA PHE A 337 -21.80 11.97 -12.57
C PHE A 337 -22.40 10.81 -11.76
N LEU A 338 -23.42 10.15 -12.28
CA LEU A 338 -24.00 8.98 -11.64
C LEU A 338 -23.02 7.80 -11.75
N THR A 339 -22.58 7.28 -10.61
CA THR A 339 -21.68 6.13 -10.48
C THR A 339 -22.32 5.07 -9.59
N SER A 340 -21.76 3.88 -9.62
CA SER A 340 -21.99 2.82 -8.65
C SER A 340 -21.72 3.32 -7.23
N SER A 341 -22.45 2.79 -6.26
CA SER A 341 -22.39 3.28 -4.88
C SER A 341 -21.02 3.01 -4.25
N VAL A 342 -20.46 4.06 -3.64
CA VAL A 342 -19.26 4.03 -2.82
C VAL A 342 -19.57 4.79 -1.54
N THR A 343 -19.32 4.19 -0.39
CA THR A 343 -19.47 4.86 0.91
C THR A 343 -18.58 6.10 0.91
N THR A 344 -19.19 7.26 1.12
CA THR A 344 -18.50 8.55 0.99
C THR A 344 -18.47 9.24 2.33
N GLU A 345 -17.28 9.45 2.86
CA GLU A 345 -17.03 10.12 4.13
C GLU A 345 -16.31 11.46 3.95
N SER A 346 -16.05 12.20 5.03
CA SER A 346 -15.24 13.41 4.95
C SER A 346 -13.80 13.06 4.52
N ALA A 347 -13.09 13.99 3.89
CA ALA A 347 -11.68 13.75 3.51
C ALA A 347 -10.80 13.46 4.74
N GLU A 348 -11.10 14.06 5.90
CA GLU A 348 -10.35 13.87 7.14
C GLU A 348 -10.63 12.50 7.79
N ASP A 349 -11.85 11.97 7.68
CA ASP A 349 -12.17 10.63 8.16
C ASP A 349 -11.60 9.57 7.22
N ALA A 350 -11.66 9.80 5.91
CA ALA A 350 -10.95 9.00 4.92
C ALA A 350 -9.45 8.96 5.20
N TYR A 351 -8.83 10.08 5.55
CA TYR A 351 -7.42 10.11 5.96
C TYR A 351 -7.12 9.14 7.11
N LYS A 352 -7.94 9.14 8.17
CA LYS A 352 -7.77 8.23 9.30
C LYS A 352 -8.00 6.78 8.89
N ASN A 353 -9.03 6.51 8.09
CA ASN A 353 -9.40 5.16 7.68
C ASN A 353 -8.35 4.55 6.76
N VAL A 354 -7.89 5.28 5.74
CA VAL A 354 -6.85 4.83 4.82
C VAL A 354 -5.56 4.50 5.57
N LEU A 355 -5.12 5.35 6.50
CA LEU A 355 -3.90 5.05 7.27
C LEU A 355 -4.06 3.86 8.21
N ASN A 356 -5.23 3.66 8.81
CA ASN A 356 -5.45 2.56 9.75
C ASN A 356 -5.79 1.23 9.11
N PHE A 357 -6.42 1.23 7.94
CA PHE A 357 -7.01 0.03 7.34
C PHE A 357 -6.59 -0.23 5.90
N GLY A 358 -5.97 0.72 5.19
CA GLY A 358 -5.53 0.52 3.81
C GLY A 358 -4.29 -0.38 3.65
N GLY A 359 -4.06 -0.86 2.43
CA GLY A 359 -2.99 -1.77 2.05
C GLY A 359 -3.26 -3.22 2.45
N ALA A 360 -2.29 -4.09 2.22
CA ALA A 360 -2.33 -5.48 2.64
C ALA A 360 -2.16 -5.58 4.15
N ILE A 361 -3.28 -5.60 4.89
CA ILE A 361 -3.29 -5.65 6.37
C ILE A 361 -3.46 -7.06 6.98
N LEU A 362 -3.90 -8.04 6.18
CA LEU A 362 -4.07 -9.42 6.61
C LEU A 362 -3.20 -10.35 5.75
N PRO A 363 -2.57 -11.39 6.34
CA PRO A 363 -2.54 -11.75 7.77
C PRO A 363 -1.69 -10.83 8.67
N SER A 364 -0.98 -9.89 8.05
CA SER A 364 -0.03 -8.99 8.70
C SER A 364 0.04 -7.74 7.83
N ARG A 365 0.13 -6.54 8.40
CA ARG A 365 0.65 -5.36 7.71
C ARG A 365 2.18 -5.39 7.81
N ASP A 366 2.88 -5.33 6.67
CA ASP A 366 4.34 -5.41 6.66
C ASP A 366 4.99 -4.11 7.17
N PHE A 367 6.29 -4.17 7.46
CA PHE A 367 7.02 -3.03 8.00
C PHE A 367 7.15 -1.86 7.02
N ASN A 368 7.04 -2.12 5.70
CA ASN A 368 7.09 -1.08 4.67
C ASN A 368 5.78 -0.30 4.62
N ASP A 369 4.63 -0.99 4.58
CA ASP A 369 3.31 -0.35 4.64
C ASP A 369 3.14 0.42 5.95
N MET A 370 3.63 -0.14 7.07
CA MET A 370 3.63 0.56 8.35
C MET A 370 4.53 1.81 8.33
N ARG A 371 5.73 1.74 7.76
CA ARG A 371 6.63 2.89 7.61
C ARG A 371 6.00 3.98 6.76
N ILE A 372 5.41 3.63 5.62
CA ILE A 372 4.73 4.57 4.71
C ILE A 372 3.54 5.24 5.43
N ALA A 373 2.73 4.47 6.16
CA ALA A 373 1.64 5.05 6.95
C ALA A 373 2.13 6.00 8.05
N ASP A 374 3.21 5.63 8.75
CA ASP A 374 3.86 6.49 9.75
C ASP A 374 4.43 7.76 9.09
N ASP A 375 5.01 7.67 7.89
CA ASP A 375 5.55 8.82 7.15
C ASP A 375 4.45 9.82 6.78
N VAL A 376 3.33 9.33 6.26
CA VAL A 376 2.15 10.15 5.93
C VAL A 376 1.55 10.78 7.19
N ALA A 377 1.51 10.05 8.31
CA ALA A 377 1.02 10.57 9.59
C ALA A 377 1.93 11.73 10.08
N ASN A 378 3.24 11.49 10.11
CA ASN A 378 4.21 12.41 10.69
C ASN A 378 4.61 13.56 9.76
N GLY A 379 4.29 13.48 8.46
CA GLY A 379 4.80 14.45 7.49
C GLY A 379 6.29 14.25 7.21
N SER A 380 6.76 12.99 7.24
CA SER A 380 8.15 12.58 6.98
C SER A 380 8.25 11.72 5.71
N GLY A 381 9.37 11.01 5.54
CA GLY A 381 9.65 10.16 4.38
C GLY A 381 10.53 10.85 3.34
N ILE A 382 11.03 10.05 2.40
CA ILE A 382 11.89 10.48 1.31
C ILE A 382 11.36 9.92 0.00
N MET A 383 11.58 10.65 -1.10
CA MET A 383 11.43 10.05 -2.41
C MET A 383 12.67 9.20 -2.70
N ILE A 384 12.45 7.96 -3.09
CA ILE A 384 13.53 7.00 -3.35
C ILE A 384 13.84 6.91 -4.84
N GLU A 385 15.11 6.74 -5.17
CA GLU A 385 15.53 6.41 -6.54
C GLU A 385 15.54 4.90 -6.73
N TYR A 386 15.99 4.17 -5.71
CA TYR A 386 16.09 2.73 -5.68
C TYR A 386 15.52 2.18 -4.37
N GLU A 387 15.01 0.97 -4.37
CA GLU A 387 14.56 0.31 -3.14
C GLU A 387 15.70 0.14 -2.12
N SER A 388 16.95 0.06 -2.59
CA SER A 388 18.14 -0.01 -1.72
C SER A 388 18.38 1.26 -0.90
N ASP A 389 17.74 2.38 -1.24
CA ASP A 389 17.79 3.60 -0.43
C ASP A 389 17.14 3.40 0.95
N LEU A 390 16.31 2.35 1.08
CA LEU A 390 15.69 1.92 2.33
C LEU A 390 16.56 0.97 3.17
N GLY A 391 17.73 0.55 2.65
CA GLY A 391 18.68 -0.33 3.33
C GLY A 391 19.06 -1.58 2.53
N GLU A 392 19.89 -2.45 3.13
CA GLU A 392 20.47 -3.62 2.45
C GLU A 392 19.43 -4.73 2.12
N ASN A 393 18.35 -4.84 2.90
CA ASN A 393 17.27 -5.81 2.68
C ASN A 393 15.89 -5.13 2.74
N PRO A 394 15.51 -4.37 1.69
CA PRO A 394 14.32 -3.53 1.74
C PRO A 394 13.02 -4.33 1.74
N TRP A 395 12.99 -5.54 1.18
CA TRP A 395 11.83 -6.44 1.28
C TRP A 395 11.67 -7.06 2.68
N GLY A 396 12.78 -7.20 3.41
CA GLY A 396 12.85 -7.87 4.71
C GLY A 396 12.52 -9.37 4.65
N GLU A 397 12.62 -10.03 5.80
CA GLU A 397 12.29 -11.45 5.91
C GLU A 397 10.78 -11.66 6.09
N TYR A 398 10.25 -12.64 5.35
CA TYR A 398 8.88 -13.12 5.48
C TYR A 398 8.87 -14.47 6.19
N TYR A 399 8.23 -14.54 7.34
CA TYR A 399 8.06 -15.77 8.10
C TYR A 399 6.69 -16.40 7.83
N SER A 400 6.69 -17.72 7.68
CA SER A 400 5.47 -18.53 7.54
C SER A 400 5.16 -19.22 8.85
N LEU A 401 3.87 -19.27 9.20
CA LEU A 401 3.34 -20.16 10.22
C LEU A 401 2.85 -21.45 9.55
N PRO A 402 2.70 -22.56 10.30
CA PRO A 402 1.94 -23.71 9.82
C PRO A 402 0.52 -23.29 9.46
N TYR A 403 0.00 -23.74 8.31
CA TYR A 403 -1.42 -23.60 8.03
C TYR A 403 -2.23 -24.43 9.05
N PRO A 404 -3.39 -23.96 9.52
CA PRO A 404 -4.27 -24.76 10.38
C PRO A 404 -4.60 -26.13 9.77
N ASP A 405 -4.86 -27.12 10.61
CA ASP A 405 -5.27 -28.46 10.15
C ASP A 405 -6.55 -28.35 9.28
N ASP A 406 -6.54 -29.08 8.17
CA ASP A 406 -7.52 -29.08 7.08
C ASP A 406 -7.51 -30.52 6.51
N LEU A 407 -8.36 -31.38 7.09
CA LEU A 407 -8.29 -32.83 6.99
C LEU A 407 -8.61 -33.35 5.58
N ASP A 408 -9.54 -32.71 4.88
CA ASP A 408 -9.97 -33.08 3.54
C ASP A 408 -9.39 -32.19 2.43
N GLU A 409 -8.54 -31.23 2.80
CA GLU A 409 -7.79 -30.34 1.93
C GLU A 409 -8.68 -29.45 1.04
N ASP A 410 -9.82 -29.04 1.57
CA ASP A 410 -10.82 -28.27 0.83
C ASP A 410 -10.63 -26.76 0.96
N GLY A 411 -9.71 -26.34 1.84
CA GLY A 411 -9.30 -24.98 2.10
C GLY A 411 -9.97 -24.31 3.29
N MET A 412 -10.95 -24.95 3.93
CA MET A 412 -11.47 -24.57 5.23
C MET A 412 -10.74 -25.37 6.33
N PRO A 413 -10.23 -24.71 7.39
CA PRO A 413 -9.68 -25.43 8.52
C PRO A 413 -10.71 -26.25 9.30
N ASP A 414 -10.29 -27.37 9.88
CA ASP A 414 -11.15 -28.23 10.71
C ASP A 414 -11.86 -27.45 11.83
N PHE A 415 -11.19 -26.47 12.45
CA PHE A 415 -11.79 -25.65 13.51
C PHE A 415 -12.95 -24.78 13.00
N TRP A 416 -12.90 -24.36 11.73
CA TRP A 416 -13.95 -23.62 11.04
C TRP A 416 -15.15 -24.49 10.77
N GLU A 417 -14.91 -25.70 10.29
CA GLU A 417 -15.97 -26.65 10.00
C GLU A 417 -16.66 -27.13 11.28
N ASP A 418 -15.88 -27.49 12.29
CA ASP A 418 -16.39 -27.95 13.59
C ASP A 418 -17.29 -26.88 14.27
N GLN A 419 -16.97 -25.59 14.15
CA GLN A 419 -17.75 -24.52 14.78
C GLN A 419 -19.07 -24.21 14.06
N PHE A 420 -19.20 -24.54 12.77
CA PHE A 420 -20.40 -24.34 11.96
C PHE A 420 -21.14 -25.64 11.63
N GLY A 421 -20.63 -26.79 12.08
CA GLY A 421 -21.24 -28.11 11.84
C GLY A 421 -21.13 -28.57 10.39
N LEU A 422 -20.06 -28.18 9.70
CA LEU A 422 -19.68 -28.69 8.38
C LEU A 422 -18.97 -30.04 8.52
N ASP A 423 -18.82 -30.77 7.40
CA ASP A 423 -18.23 -32.11 7.40
C ASP A 423 -16.78 -32.06 6.94
N LYS A 424 -15.84 -31.95 7.90
CA LYS A 424 -14.38 -31.94 7.70
C LYS A 424 -13.76 -33.16 7.02
N SER A 425 -14.58 -34.08 6.55
CA SER A 425 -14.16 -35.22 5.73
C SER A 425 -14.74 -35.18 4.32
N ASN A 426 -15.43 -34.08 3.95
CA ASN A 426 -16.16 -33.90 2.71
C ASN A 426 -15.78 -32.59 2.00
N ALA A 427 -14.69 -32.65 1.25
CA ALA A 427 -14.11 -31.51 0.53
C ALA A 427 -15.01 -30.84 -0.53
N ALA A 428 -16.21 -31.38 -0.79
CA ALA A 428 -17.18 -30.76 -1.69
C ALA A 428 -18.08 -29.75 -0.98
N ASP A 429 -18.10 -29.72 0.36
CA ASP A 429 -18.97 -28.82 1.10
C ASP A 429 -18.44 -27.37 1.15
N ASN A 430 -17.14 -27.12 0.91
CA ASN A 430 -16.60 -25.77 0.62
C ASN A 430 -17.45 -24.98 -0.39
N MET A 431 -17.93 -25.63 -1.45
CA MET A 431 -18.67 -25.01 -2.55
C MET A 431 -20.19 -25.03 -2.34
N THR A 432 -20.67 -25.57 -1.21
CA THR A 432 -22.09 -25.52 -0.88
C THR A 432 -22.50 -24.09 -0.55
N LEU A 433 -23.56 -23.62 -1.21
CA LEU A 433 -24.14 -22.31 -0.92
C LEU A 433 -24.85 -22.34 0.43
N SER A 434 -24.64 -21.31 1.23
CA SER A 434 -25.29 -21.11 2.52
C SER A 434 -25.86 -19.69 2.61
N SER A 435 -25.84 -19.08 3.79
CA SER A 435 -26.41 -17.74 4.03
C SER A 435 -25.96 -16.71 2.97
N GLY A 436 -26.88 -15.82 2.59
CA GLY A 436 -26.57 -14.71 1.68
C GLY A 436 -26.14 -15.11 0.26
N GLY A 437 -26.14 -16.41 -0.07
CA GLY A 437 -25.74 -16.94 -1.37
C GLY A 437 -24.22 -17.06 -1.58
N TYR A 438 -23.43 -16.97 -0.51
CA TYR A 438 -22.00 -17.29 -0.53
C TYR A 438 -21.78 -18.79 -0.35
N THR A 439 -20.68 -19.32 -0.85
CA THR A 439 -20.24 -20.69 -0.52
C THR A 439 -19.60 -20.76 0.86
N ASN A 440 -19.52 -21.94 1.47
CA ASN A 440 -18.87 -22.10 2.78
C ASN A 440 -17.42 -21.60 2.81
N ILE A 441 -16.64 -21.82 1.74
CA ILE A 441 -15.27 -21.26 1.64
C ILE A 441 -15.30 -19.72 1.54
N GLU A 442 -16.29 -19.14 0.87
CA GLU A 442 -16.44 -17.68 0.83
C GLU A 442 -16.78 -17.12 2.22
N HIS A 443 -17.55 -17.84 3.03
CA HIS A 443 -17.79 -17.47 4.42
C HIS A 443 -16.51 -17.47 5.25
N TYR A 444 -15.65 -18.49 5.10
CA TYR A 444 -14.35 -18.55 5.77
C TYR A 444 -13.44 -17.38 5.39
N ILE A 445 -13.22 -17.15 4.09
CA ILE A 445 -12.28 -16.11 3.63
C ILE A 445 -12.78 -14.67 3.85
N ASN A 446 -14.10 -14.47 4.04
CA ASN A 446 -14.72 -13.17 4.27
C ASN A 446 -15.14 -12.93 5.72
N ASN A 447 -14.92 -13.91 6.62
CA ASN A 447 -15.35 -13.85 8.02
C ASN A 447 -16.85 -13.62 8.20
N THR A 448 -17.68 -14.25 7.38
CA THR A 448 -19.15 -14.17 7.50
C THR A 448 -19.72 -15.48 8.04
N ASP A 449 -20.84 -15.40 8.75
CA ASP A 449 -21.47 -16.57 9.37
C ASP A 449 -22.33 -17.33 8.34
N PRO A 450 -22.05 -18.62 8.04
CA PRO A 450 -22.82 -19.40 7.06
C PRO A 450 -24.24 -19.74 7.51
N THR A 451 -24.58 -19.51 8.79
CA THR A 451 -25.86 -19.87 9.41
C THR A 451 -26.80 -18.69 9.63
N ASP A 452 -26.41 -17.48 9.19
CA ASP A 452 -27.10 -16.21 9.52
C ASP A 452 -27.14 -15.88 11.02
N SER A 453 -26.31 -16.53 11.85
CA SER A 453 -26.22 -16.20 13.26
C SER A 453 -25.58 -14.82 13.47
N LEU A 454 -25.97 -14.17 14.57
CA LEU A 454 -25.39 -12.89 15.00
C LEU A 454 -24.18 -13.08 15.93
N THR A 455 -23.70 -14.32 16.09
CA THR A 455 -22.47 -14.60 16.84
C THR A 455 -21.30 -13.89 16.16
N PRO A 456 -20.51 -13.07 16.88
CA PRO A 456 -19.35 -12.41 16.30
C PRO A 456 -18.33 -13.42 15.79
N ILE A 457 -17.80 -13.17 14.59
CA ILE A 457 -16.59 -13.84 14.11
C ILE A 457 -15.41 -12.93 14.46
N VAL A 458 -14.40 -13.51 15.09
CA VAL A 458 -13.16 -12.81 15.48
C VAL A 458 -11.97 -13.37 14.73
N TYR A 459 -11.12 -12.48 14.24
CA TYR A 459 -9.92 -12.80 13.48
C TYR A 459 -8.79 -11.86 13.87
N VAL A 460 -7.55 -12.22 13.54
CA VAL A 460 -6.36 -11.50 14.01
C VAL A 460 -5.43 -11.17 12.84
N GLY A 461 -4.75 -10.03 12.95
CA GLY A 461 -3.63 -9.70 12.06
C GLY A 461 -2.63 -8.79 12.74
N ALA A 462 -1.34 -8.98 12.44
CA ALA A 462 -0.29 -8.11 12.94
C ALA A 462 -0.46 -6.71 12.35
N TYR A 463 -0.45 -5.68 13.19
CA TYR A 463 -0.56 -4.29 12.76
C TYR A 463 0.82 -3.67 12.60
N ARG A 464 1.66 -3.71 13.65
CA ARG A 464 3.09 -3.42 13.55
C ARG A 464 3.86 -4.73 13.72
N SER A 465 4.11 -5.40 12.59
CA SER A 465 4.61 -6.78 12.56
C SER A 465 6.09 -6.96 12.86
N ARG A 466 6.86 -5.88 12.92
CA ARG A 466 8.31 -5.92 13.20
C ARG A 466 8.69 -4.70 14.03
N VAL A 467 9.46 -4.92 15.10
CA VAL A 467 10.00 -3.88 15.98
C VAL A 467 11.38 -4.25 16.47
N THR A 468 12.11 -3.26 16.97
CA THR A 468 13.40 -3.44 17.62
C THR A 468 13.23 -3.52 19.12
N GLU A 469 14.10 -4.30 19.76
CA GLU A 469 14.14 -4.44 21.22
C GLU A 469 14.56 -3.15 21.94
N ASP A 470 15.12 -2.18 21.21
CA ASP A 470 15.58 -0.87 21.71
C ASP A 470 14.49 0.05 22.31
N GLY A 471 13.26 -0.44 22.40
CA GLY A 471 12.12 0.24 23.03
C GLY A 471 11.64 1.49 22.29
N THR A 472 12.13 1.76 21.08
CA THR A 472 11.75 2.96 20.32
C THR A 472 10.30 2.92 19.82
N LYS A 473 9.81 1.72 19.48
CA LYS A 473 8.42 1.46 19.07
C LYS A 473 7.96 0.10 19.59
N ASN A 474 6.68 0.03 19.98
CA ASN A 474 6.04 -1.23 20.37
C ASN A 474 5.51 -1.97 19.14
N GLY A 475 5.68 -3.29 19.11
CA GLY A 475 4.98 -4.15 18.16
C GLY A 475 3.49 -4.17 18.49
N SER A 476 2.65 -4.59 17.56
CA SER A 476 1.23 -4.76 17.87
C SER A 476 0.51 -5.68 16.90
N PHE A 477 -0.55 -6.31 17.40
CA PHE A 477 -1.54 -7.02 16.61
C PHE A 477 -2.94 -6.50 16.92
N ARG A 478 -3.86 -6.66 15.97
CA ARG A 478 -5.26 -6.30 16.12
C ARG A 478 -6.12 -7.55 16.07
N ILE A 479 -7.01 -7.67 17.05
CA ILE A 479 -8.10 -8.65 17.03
C ILE A 479 -9.36 -7.90 16.63
N TYR A 480 -10.00 -8.38 15.57
CA TYR A 480 -11.18 -7.77 14.95
C TYR A 480 -12.45 -8.55 15.31
N ARG A 481 -13.61 -7.92 15.15
CA ARG A 481 -14.93 -8.57 15.18
C ARG A 481 -15.82 -8.09 14.05
N THR A 482 -16.65 -8.98 13.52
CA THR A 482 -17.54 -8.67 12.38
C THR A 482 -18.92 -8.17 12.78
N SER A 483 -19.41 -8.52 13.98
CA SER A 483 -20.75 -8.17 14.46
C SER A 483 -20.77 -7.96 15.98
N GLY A 484 -21.96 -7.78 16.56
CA GLY A 484 -22.12 -7.65 18.02
C GLY A 484 -21.55 -6.36 18.60
N VAL A 485 -21.39 -5.30 17.80
CA VAL A 485 -20.70 -4.07 18.20
C VAL A 485 -21.33 -3.32 19.38
N GLN A 486 -22.57 -3.65 19.75
CA GLN A 486 -23.29 -2.96 20.85
C GLN A 486 -22.86 -3.42 22.25
N GLN A 487 -22.14 -4.54 22.38
CA GLN A 487 -21.67 -5.08 23.66
C GLN A 487 -20.15 -5.18 23.66
N SER A 488 -19.50 -5.18 24.82
CA SER A 488 -18.09 -5.52 24.88
C SER A 488 -17.90 -7.03 24.66
N LEU A 489 -16.76 -7.43 24.10
CA LEU A 489 -16.43 -8.82 23.81
C LEU A 489 -15.01 -9.12 24.30
N THR A 490 -14.90 -10.00 25.30
CA THR A 490 -13.60 -10.50 25.77
C THR A 490 -13.20 -11.71 24.94
N ILE A 491 -12.00 -11.66 24.37
CA ILE A 491 -11.41 -12.67 23.50
C ILE A 491 -10.16 -13.24 24.15
N LYS A 492 -9.97 -14.55 24.03
CA LYS A 492 -8.79 -15.27 24.48
C LYS A 492 -7.85 -15.56 23.32
N TYR A 493 -6.56 -15.54 23.64
CA TYR A 493 -5.50 -15.92 22.72
C TYR A 493 -4.36 -16.57 23.49
N THR A 494 -3.65 -17.45 22.81
CA THR A 494 -2.42 -18.08 23.27
C THR A 494 -1.20 -17.40 22.64
N LEU A 495 -0.09 -17.45 23.37
CA LEU A 495 1.21 -16.94 22.94
C LEU A 495 2.18 -18.11 22.83
N SER A 496 2.97 -18.11 21.77
CA SER A 496 4.04 -19.07 21.50
C SER A 496 5.11 -18.41 20.62
N GLY A 497 6.08 -19.17 20.12
CA GLY A 497 7.21 -18.67 19.36
C GLY A 497 8.49 -18.73 20.17
N GLU A 498 9.56 -18.10 19.67
CA GLU A 498 10.83 -18.03 20.39
C GLU A 498 10.78 -17.02 21.52
N ALA A 499 10.13 -15.87 21.31
CA ALA A 499 10.02 -14.81 22.32
C ALA A 499 9.09 -15.22 23.48
N VAL A 500 9.62 -15.14 24.69
CA VAL A 500 9.04 -15.53 25.97
C VAL A 500 8.37 -14.34 26.66
N ASN A 501 7.11 -14.54 27.05
CA ASN A 501 6.30 -13.55 27.77
C ASN A 501 6.91 -13.25 29.16
N GLU A 502 7.04 -11.96 29.50
CA GLU A 502 7.72 -11.43 30.70
C GLU A 502 9.26 -11.46 30.67
N GLU A 503 9.87 -12.09 29.66
CA GLU A 503 11.33 -12.08 29.46
C GLU A 503 11.67 -11.07 28.33
N ASP A 504 11.17 -11.29 27.11
CA ASP A 504 11.54 -10.48 25.94
C ASP A 504 10.53 -9.35 25.65
N TYR A 505 9.34 -9.46 26.23
CA TYR A 505 8.30 -8.43 26.17
C TYR A 505 7.44 -8.40 27.43
N LYS A 506 6.85 -7.22 27.70
CA LYS A 506 5.98 -7.00 28.86
C LYS A 506 4.80 -7.97 28.88
N LEU A 507 4.42 -8.40 30.09
CA LEU A 507 3.33 -9.34 30.34
C LEU A 507 2.09 -9.07 29.48
N LEU A 508 1.75 -10.06 28.65
CA LEU A 508 0.46 -10.19 28.00
C LEU A 508 -0.39 -11.25 28.68
N SER A 509 -1.64 -10.92 28.99
CA SER A 509 -2.52 -11.75 29.82
C SER A 509 -3.17 -12.96 29.13
N GLY A 510 -2.98 -13.09 27.81
CA GLY A 510 -3.70 -14.07 26.98
C GLY A 510 -5.18 -13.74 26.78
N ALA A 511 -5.58 -12.48 27.01
CA ALA A 511 -6.93 -12.00 26.77
C ALA A 511 -6.96 -10.50 26.44
N CYS A 512 -7.94 -10.08 25.65
CA CYS A 512 -8.26 -8.67 25.44
C CYS A 512 -9.77 -8.47 25.38
N THR A 513 -10.22 -7.22 25.58
CA THR A 513 -11.63 -6.84 25.40
C THR A 513 -11.72 -5.83 24.27
N ILE A 514 -12.59 -6.10 23.29
CA ILE A 514 -13.09 -5.11 22.33
C ILE A 514 -14.27 -4.41 23.00
N GLU A 515 -14.21 -3.10 23.21
CA GLU A 515 -15.26 -2.39 23.94
C GLU A 515 -16.53 -2.22 23.10
N ALA A 516 -17.65 -1.90 23.75
CA ALA A 516 -18.88 -1.57 23.03
C ALA A 516 -18.66 -0.37 22.10
N GLY A 517 -19.06 -0.49 20.84
CA GLY A 517 -18.88 0.49 19.76
C GLY A 517 -17.64 0.25 18.89
N GLU A 518 -16.68 -0.58 19.34
CA GLU A 518 -15.43 -0.81 18.60
C GLU A 518 -15.53 -2.02 17.66
N THR A 519 -14.73 -2.07 16.60
CA THR A 519 -14.65 -3.23 15.68
C THR A 519 -13.36 -4.01 15.81
N PHE A 520 -12.40 -3.50 16.59
CA PHE A 520 -11.15 -4.18 16.87
C PHE A 520 -10.56 -3.72 18.21
N LYS A 521 -9.63 -4.51 18.74
CA LYS A 521 -8.73 -4.13 19.82
C LYS A 521 -7.30 -4.31 19.34
N GLU A 522 -6.52 -3.24 19.42
CA GLU A 522 -5.06 -3.32 19.26
C GLU A 522 -4.43 -3.73 20.60
N VAL A 523 -3.57 -4.73 20.55
CA VAL A 523 -2.78 -5.23 21.68
C VAL A 523 -1.31 -4.95 21.38
N GLU A 524 -0.68 -4.18 22.24
CA GLU A 524 0.73 -3.82 22.11
C GLU A 524 1.63 -4.92 22.67
N ILE A 525 2.70 -5.23 21.94
CA ILE A 525 3.85 -6.01 22.38
C ILE A 525 4.96 -5.00 22.65
N THR A 526 5.22 -4.72 23.92
CA THR A 526 6.31 -3.82 24.32
C THR A 526 7.56 -4.66 24.58
N PRO A 527 8.60 -4.59 23.72
CA PRO A 527 9.85 -5.29 23.96
C PRO A 527 10.48 -4.86 25.28
N ILE A 528 11.21 -5.78 25.92
CA ILE A 528 12.05 -5.52 27.08
C ILE A 528 13.48 -5.47 26.53
N GLU A 529 14.12 -4.30 26.59
CA GLU A 529 15.54 -4.18 26.24
C GLU A 529 16.41 -4.83 27.30
N ASP A 530 17.21 -5.82 26.90
CA ASP A 530 18.25 -6.39 27.73
C ASP A 530 19.65 -6.37 27.06
N ASN A 531 20.59 -7.18 27.56
CA ASN A 531 21.98 -7.22 27.04
C ASN A 531 22.39 -8.60 26.54
N ILE A 532 21.43 -9.51 26.44
CA ILE A 532 21.56 -10.81 25.79
C ILE A 532 21.40 -10.54 24.27
N ASN A 533 21.94 -11.44 23.46
CA ASN A 533 21.77 -11.38 22.02
C ASN A 533 21.13 -12.70 21.60
N GLU A 534 19.86 -12.62 21.24
CA GLU A 534 18.97 -13.76 20.98
C GLU A 534 18.61 -13.84 19.48
N GLY A 535 18.82 -12.74 18.76
CA GLY A 535 18.53 -12.60 17.33
C GLY A 535 17.06 -12.23 17.08
N ASP A 536 16.59 -12.42 15.85
CA ASP A 536 15.18 -12.15 15.52
C ASP A 536 14.27 -13.23 16.16
N GLU A 537 13.41 -12.82 17.08
CA GLU A 537 12.47 -13.69 17.77
C GLU A 537 11.03 -13.39 17.38
N LYS A 538 10.16 -14.41 17.45
CA LYS A 538 8.76 -14.27 17.04
C LYS A 538 7.84 -14.44 18.22
N VAL A 539 6.88 -13.53 18.36
CA VAL A 539 5.68 -13.69 19.18
C VAL A 539 4.56 -14.16 18.26
N ILE A 540 4.16 -15.42 18.41
CA ILE A 540 3.05 -16.03 17.66
C ILE A 540 1.78 -15.94 18.50
N VAL A 541 0.76 -15.31 17.93
CA VAL A 541 -0.56 -15.13 18.55
C VAL A 541 -1.55 -16.05 17.86
N THR A 542 -2.23 -16.91 18.62
CA THR A 542 -3.29 -17.78 18.12
C THR A 542 -4.58 -17.51 18.88
N LEU A 543 -5.69 -17.31 18.17
CA LEU A 543 -6.99 -17.10 18.79
C LEU A 543 -7.51 -18.41 19.39
N ASP A 544 -8.01 -18.35 20.62
CA ASP A 544 -8.65 -19.48 21.28
C ASP A 544 -10.15 -19.23 21.34
N ARG A 545 -10.97 -20.27 21.14
CA ARG A 545 -12.43 -20.14 21.23
C ARG A 545 -12.84 -20.24 22.70
N LEU A 546 -13.51 -19.21 23.21
CA LEU A 546 -14.29 -19.32 24.44
C LEU A 546 -15.67 -19.88 24.09
N GLU A 547 -16.09 -20.99 24.72
CA GLU A 547 -17.34 -21.67 24.39
C GLU A 547 -18.53 -20.69 24.26
N ASN A 548 -19.08 -20.62 23.03
CA ASN A 548 -20.31 -19.95 22.60
C ASN A 548 -20.38 -18.41 22.61
N ASN A 549 -19.29 -17.68 22.91
CA ASN A 549 -19.33 -16.20 22.88
C ASN A 549 -18.93 -15.61 21.52
N TYR A 550 -18.08 -16.30 20.76
CA TYR A 550 -17.64 -15.92 19.43
C TYR A 550 -17.17 -17.15 18.64
N ASN A 551 -17.05 -16.95 17.33
CA ASN A 551 -16.52 -17.88 16.35
C ASN A 551 -15.15 -17.36 15.86
N ILE A 552 -14.23 -18.26 15.51
CA ILE A 552 -12.89 -17.87 15.02
C ILE A 552 -12.93 -17.77 13.50
N GLY A 553 -12.34 -16.73 12.93
CA GLY A 553 -12.25 -16.48 11.50
C GLY A 553 -10.84 -16.63 10.92
N CYS A 554 -10.70 -16.13 9.70
CA CYS A 554 -9.48 -16.08 8.90
C CYS A 554 -8.87 -14.65 8.91
N PRO A 555 -7.59 -14.48 9.29
CA PRO A 555 -6.70 -15.47 9.89
C PRO A 555 -7.03 -15.74 11.37
N SER A 556 -6.76 -16.96 11.83
CA SER A 556 -6.86 -17.36 13.24
C SER A 556 -5.57 -17.13 14.04
N GLN A 557 -4.47 -16.85 13.36
CA GLN A 557 -3.15 -16.63 13.96
C GLN A 557 -2.36 -15.56 13.20
N THR A 558 -1.42 -14.93 13.88
CA THR A 558 -0.47 -13.97 13.30
C THR A 558 0.85 -13.99 14.07
N LEU A 559 1.86 -13.25 13.60
CA LEU A 559 3.13 -13.10 14.30
C LEU A 559 3.63 -11.66 14.30
N VAL A 560 4.36 -11.30 15.35
CA VAL A 560 5.16 -10.09 15.44
C VAL A 560 6.61 -10.49 15.69
N VAL A 561 7.54 -9.86 14.98
CA VAL A 561 8.98 -10.11 15.09
C VAL A 561 9.59 -9.03 15.97
N ILE A 562 10.32 -9.45 17.00
CA ILE A 562 11.21 -8.60 17.80
C ILE A 562 12.61 -8.81 17.25
N ASN A 563 13.19 -7.75 16.72
CA ASN A 563 14.57 -7.73 16.27
C ASN A 563 15.45 -7.33 17.46
N ASP A 564 16.34 -8.22 17.86
CA ASP A 564 17.44 -7.93 18.76
C ASP A 564 18.71 -7.67 17.93
N PRO A 565 19.03 -6.39 17.65
CA PRO A 565 20.23 -6.06 16.90
C PRO A 565 21.46 -6.32 17.77
N GLN A 566 22.40 -7.12 17.24
CA GLN A 566 23.66 -7.41 17.93
C GLN A 566 24.26 -6.18 18.63
N ASN A 567 24.32 -6.22 19.96
CA ASN A 567 25.17 -5.36 20.76
C ASN A 567 26.65 -5.65 20.44
N THR A 568 27.11 -5.18 19.28
CA THR A 568 28.55 -5.12 19.01
C THR A 568 29.15 -4.14 20.01
N THR A 569 29.97 -4.65 20.93
CA THR A 569 30.78 -3.80 21.80
C THR A 569 31.82 -3.09 20.94
N GLY A 570 31.42 -1.94 20.40
CA GLY A 570 32.21 -0.99 19.64
C GLY A 570 31.31 0.22 19.45
N ILE A 571 31.75 1.40 19.87
CA ILE A 571 30.96 2.62 19.69
C ILE A 571 30.85 2.90 18.19
N GLU A 572 29.78 2.43 17.56
CA GLU A 572 29.07 3.09 16.48
C GLU A 572 27.59 2.81 16.68
N LYS A 573 26.94 3.70 17.44
CA LYS A 573 25.49 3.83 17.43
C LYS A 573 25.10 4.31 16.03
N LYS A 574 24.94 3.38 15.09
CA LYS A 574 24.48 3.66 13.72
C LYS A 574 22.95 3.75 13.72
N THR A 575 22.46 4.69 14.50
CA THR A 575 21.09 5.16 14.35
C THR A 575 21.05 6.08 13.13
N ASN A 576 20.09 5.89 12.23
CA ASN A 576 19.61 6.92 11.30
C ASN A 576 18.97 8.07 12.10
N LEU A 577 19.74 8.68 12.99
CA LEU A 577 19.42 9.97 13.58
C LEU A 577 19.72 10.99 12.50
N ILE A 578 18.74 11.84 12.25
CA ILE A 578 18.97 13.22 11.80
C ILE A 578 20.20 13.72 12.59
N PRO A 579 21.36 13.98 11.94
CA PRO A 579 22.57 14.32 12.67
C PRO A 579 22.32 15.50 13.60
N SER A 580 22.56 15.33 14.90
CA SER A 580 22.36 16.40 15.88
C SER A 580 23.50 17.42 15.89
N THR A 581 24.54 17.22 15.06
CA THR A 581 25.75 18.05 15.06
C THR A 581 26.32 18.27 13.66
N PHE A 582 26.69 19.51 13.38
CA PHE A 582 27.59 19.90 12.27
C PHE A 582 29.02 19.40 12.54
N GLU A 583 29.49 18.42 11.77
CA GLU A 583 30.79 17.76 11.98
C GLU A 583 31.52 17.50 10.66
N LEU A 584 32.85 17.63 10.66
CA LEU A 584 33.74 17.14 9.60
C LEU A 584 34.56 15.98 10.16
N LYS A 585 34.24 14.75 9.74
CA LYS A 585 34.84 13.51 10.27
C LYS A 585 36.26 13.31 9.76
N GLU A 586 37.00 12.42 10.42
CA GLU A 586 38.34 12.04 9.99
C GLU A 586 38.31 11.44 8.58
N ASN A 587 39.19 11.95 7.71
CA ASN A 587 39.26 11.50 6.33
C ASN A 587 40.01 10.17 6.21
N PHE A 588 39.55 9.26 5.36
CA PHE A 588 40.10 7.91 5.23
C PHE A 588 40.31 7.50 3.76
N PRO A 589 41.46 6.93 3.38
CA PRO A 589 42.69 6.84 4.16
C PRO A 589 43.31 8.23 4.43
N ASN A 590 44.15 8.34 5.47
CA ASN A 590 45.01 9.51 5.75
C ASN A 590 46.23 9.06 6.59
N PRO A 591 47.47 9.12 6.09
CA PRO A 591 47.86 9.59 4.76
C PRO A 591 47.30 8.74 3.62
N PHE A 592 47.07 9.35 2.45
CA PHE A 592 46.44 8.67 1.31
C PHE A 592 47.24 8.76 0.02
N ASN A 593 46.98 7.80 -0.88
CA ASN A 593 47.44 7.78 -2.27
C ASN A 593 46.52 6.82 -3.07
N PRO A 594 45.86 7.21 -4.18
CA PRO A 594 45.68 8.54 -4.75
C PRO A 594 44.36 9.23 -4.30
N THR A 595 43.52 8.54 -3.52
CA THR A 595 42.16 8.98 -3.15
C THR A 595 41.95 8.98 -1.65
N THR A 596 41.17 9.92 -1.13
CA THR A 596 40.69 9.96 0.26
C THR A 596 39.19 10.23 0.27
N GLN A 597 38.45 9.55 1.15
CA GLN A 597 37.06 9.84 1.45
C GLN A 597 36.98 10.91 2.53
N ILE A 598 36.12 11.89 2.30
CA ILE A 598 35.83 12.98 3.23
C ILE A 598 34.36 12.83 3.61
N LYS A 599 34.12 12.65 4.92
CA LYS A 599 32.78 12.47 5.48
C LYS A 599 32.43 13.67 6.35
N TYR A 600 31.20 14.14 6.28
CA TYR A 600 30.70 15.22 7.13
C TYR A 600 29.21 15.05 7.43
N SER A 601 28.73 15.69 8.48
CA SER A 601 27.32 15.80 8.83
C SER A 601 26.92 17.26 8.97
N ILE A 602 25.69 17.58 8.60
CA ILE A 602 25.08 18.89 8.88
C ILE A 602 23.81 18.69 9.69
N ASP A 603 23.60 19.57 10.68
CA ASP A 603 22.51 19.53 11.67
C ASP A 603 21.37 20.50 11.37
N GLU A 604 21.55 21.35 10.35
CA GLU A 604 20.54 22.28 9.85
C GLU A 604 20.66 22.40 8.32
N PRO A 605 19.54 22.59 7.58
CA PRO A 605 19.61 22.78 6.15
C PRO A 605 20.28 24.12 5.82
N GLY A 606 21.07 24.16 4.75
CA GLY A 606 21.81 25.36 4.39
C GLY A 606 22.70 25.20 3.18
N PHE A 607 23.32 26.31 2.76
CA PHE A 607 24.30 26.27 1.69
C PHE A 607 25.63 25.74 2.23
N VAL A 608 26.08 24.60 1.69
CA VAL A 608 27.30 23.91 2.08
C VAL A 608 28.40 24.16 1.05
N SER A 609 29.60 24.46 1.54
CA SER A 609 30.81 24.43 0.71
C SER A 609 31.90 23.57 1.34
N LEU A 610 32.42 22.60 0.57
CA LEU A 610 33.56 21.78 0.96
C LEU A 610 34.73 22.07 0.02
N GLU A 611 35.81 22.60 0.56
CA GLU A 611 36.94 23.13 -0.22
C GLU A 611 38.28 22.57 0.28
N ILE A 612 39.20 22.32 -0.64
CA ILE A 612 40.57 21.86 -0.34
C ILE A 612 41.56 23.00 -0.57
N PHE A 613 42.48 23.20 0.37
CA PHE A 613 43.51 24.24 0.35
C PHE A 613 44.91 23.65 0.56
N GLU A 614 45.93 24.30 0.01
CA GLU A 614 47.34 24.15 0.41
C GLU A 614 47.54 24.75 1.82
N VAL A 615 48.60 24.35 2.52
CA VAL A 615 48.93 24.90 3.88
C VAL A 615 49.09 26.43 3.87
N LEU A 616 49.53 26.99 2.73
CA LEU A 616 49.70 28.44 2.55
C LEU A 616 48.37 29.18 2.26
N GLY A 617 47.23 28.49 2.24
CA GLY A 617 45.90 29.07 2.08
C GLY A 617 45.41 29.19 0.63
N SER A 618 46.20 28.78 -0.35
CA SER A 618 45.77 28.72 -1.76
C SER A 618 44.72 27.63 -1.98
N LYS A 619 43.57 27.98 -2.56
CA LYS A 619 42.52 27.01 -2.88
C LYS A 619 42.96 26.07 -4.01
N VAL A 620 42.78 24.77 -3.80
CA VAL A 620 43.11 23.69 -4.73
C VAL A 620 41.90 23.29 -5.55
N THR A 621 40.77 23.02 -4.90
CA THR A 621 39.50 22.67 -5.55
C THR A 621 38.33 22.87 -4.58
N THR A 622 37.13 22.96 -5.14
CA THR A 622 35.85 22.88 -4.42
C THR A 622 35.23 21.52 -4.77
N LEU A 623 34.81 20.76 -3.77
CA LEU A 623 34.20 19.42 -3.92
C LEU A 623 32.68 19.49 -3.89
N VAL A 624 32.11 20.38 -3.08
CA VAL A 624 30.68 20.67 -2.97
C VAL A 624 30.48 22.17 -2.80
N SER A 625 29.42 22.71 -3.40
CA SER A 625 29.01 24.12 -3.33
C SER A 625 27.54 24.26 -3.71
N GLU A 626 26.65 23.79 -2.85
CA GLU A 626 25.20 23.71 -3.12
C GLU A 626 24.38 23.77 -1.82
N PHE A 627 23.06 23.86 -1.95
CA PHE A 627 22.16 23.74 -0.80
C PHE A 627 21.97 22.28 -0.43
N GLN A 628 22.11 21.94 0.85
CA GLN A 628 21.99 20.59 1.37
C GLN A 628 21.02 20.55 2.56
N THR A 629 20.31 19.44 2.68
CA THR A 629 19.38 19.15 3.78
C THR A 629 20.11 18.47 4.94
N VAL A 630 19.46 18.35 6.09
CA VAL A 630 20.07 17.70 7.27
C VAL A 630 20.42 16.26 6.95
N GLY A 631 21.67 15.84 7.18
CA GLY A 631 22.14 14.52 6.76
C GLY A 631 23.65 14.33 6.86
N GLU A 632 24.09 13.08 6.60
CA GLU A 632 25.49 12.73 6.45
C GLU A 632 25.87 12.62 4.98
N TYR A 633 27.06 13.12 4.65
CA TYR A 633 27.57 13.21 3.28
C TYR A 633 28.96 12.60 3.19
N THR A 634 29.22 11.84 2.13
CA THR A 634 30.53 11.27 1.82
C THR A 634 30.97 11.65 0.40
N LEU A 635 32.16 12.23 0.27
CA LEU A 635 32.76 12.61 -1.02
C LEU A 635 34.14 12.00 -1.18
N THR A 636 34.55 11.74 -2.42
CA THR A 636 35.90 11.27 -2.72
C THR A 636 36.72 12.38 -3.37
N TRP A 637 37.89 12.70 -2.79
CA TRP A 637 38.90 13.53 -3.43
C TRP A 637 40.02 12.67 -4.01
N ASN A 638 40.31 12.84 -5.30
CA ASN A 638 41.29 12.06 -6.07
C ASN A 638 42.63 12.79 -6.29
N ALA A 639 43.02 13.64 -5.33
CA ALA A 639 44.27 14.41 -5.36
C ALA A 639 44.43 15.29 -6.62
N LYS A 640 43.34 15.84 -7.17
CA LYS A 640 43.35 16.76 -8.31
C LYS A 640 42.90 18.15 -7.92
N ASN A 641 43.42 19.17 -8.61
CA ASN A 641 42.92 20.54 -8.54
C ASN A 641 41.69 20.74 -9.45
N SER A 642 41.11 21.95 -9.46
CA SER A 642 39.90 22.30 -10.21
C SER A 642 39.99 22.12 -11.74
N ILE A 643 41.20 22.02 -12.30
CA ILE A 643 41.44 21.78 -13.75
C ILE A 643 41.85 20.32 -14.03
N GLY A 644 41.71 19.42 -13.06
CA GLY A 644 41.93 17.98 -13.21
C GLY A 644 43.39 17.52 -13.12
N VAL A 645 44.32 18.41 -12.75
CA VAL A 645 45.75 18.10 -12.63
C VAL A 645 46.07 17.57 -11.23
N LYS A 646 46.85 16.47 -11.15
CA LYS A 646 47.27 15.89 -9.86
C LYS A 646 48.14 16.87 -9.07
N VAL A 647 47.87 17.03 -7.79
CA VAL A 647 48.63 17.91 -6.88
C VAL A 647 49.91 17.22 -6.35
N ALA A 648 50.78 17.97 -5.67
CA ALA A 648 52.05 17.44 -5.14
C ALA A 648 51.83 16.61 -3.85
N SER A 649 52.75 15.72 -3.50
CA SER A 649 52.73 15.12 -2.15
C SER A 649 52.91 16.22 -1.12
N GLY A 650 52.12 16.19 -0.05
CA GLY A 650 52.12 17.29 0.89
C GLY A 650 50.95 17.26 1.86
N THR A 651 50.88 18.29 2.68
CA THR A 651 49.74 18.53 3.57
C THR A 651 48.72 19.43 2.89
N TYR A 652 47.45 19.06 3.03
CA TYR A 652 46.29 19.82 2.55
C TYR A 652 45.34 20.10 3.70
N ILE A 653 44.55 21.16 3.60
CA ILE A 653 43.49 21.50 4.55
C ILE A 653 42.16 21.31 3.83
N CYS A 654 41.29 20.46 4.36
CA CYS A 654 39.89 20.37 3.95
C CYS A 654 39.07 21.27 4.86
N ARG A 655 38.22 22.14 4.29
CA ARG A 655 37.36 23.07 5.01
C ARG A 655 35.91 22.87 4.59
N LEU A 656 35.03 22.69 5.56
CA LEU A 656 33.59 22.60 5.41
C LEU A 656 32.96 23.88 5.96
N ASN A 657 32.04 24.49 5.21
CA ASN A 657 31.25 25.64 5.66
C ASN A 657 29.75 25.35 5.56
N LEU A 658 28.98 25.80 6.55
CA LEU A 658 27.51 25.76 6.59
C LEU A 658 27.01 27.05 7.25
N ASN A 659 26.19 27.84 6.55
CA ASN A 659 25.54 29.04 7.11
C ASN A 659 26.49 30.00 7.89
N GLY A 660 27.76 30.08 7.48
CA GLY A 660 28.79 30.90 8.13
C GLY A 660 29.60 30.22 9.25
N LYS A 661 29.25 29.01 9.68
CA LYS A 661 30.08 28.13 10.52
C LYS A 661 31.13 27.44 9.65
N SER A 662 32.32 27.17 10.19
CA SER A 662 33.42 26.52 9.45
C SER A 662 34.14 25.48 10.30
N LEU A 663 34.38 24.30 9.73
CA LEU A 663 35.23 23.25 10.28
C LEU A 663 36.38 22.98 9.32
N SER A 664 37.53 22.53 9.83
CA SER A 664 38.67 22.17 8.99
C SER A 664 39.44 20.99 9.54
N THR A 665 39.92 20.13 8.66
CA THR A 665 40.80 19.01 8.99
C THR A 665 42.02 18.97 8.08
N LYS A 666 43.10 18.36 8.59
CA LYS A 666 44.38 18.22 7.88
C LYS A 666 44.47 16.86 7.19
N MET A 667 44.80 16.88 5.91
CA MET A 667 45.00 15.68 5.10
C MET A 667 46.44 15.59 4.61
N ALA A 668 47.00 14.39 4.53
CA ALA A 668 48.36 14.14 4.04
C ALA A 668 48.32 13.25 2.79
N LEU A 669 48.78 13.78 1.66
CA LEU A 669 48.92 13.03 0.41
C LEU A 669 50.35 12.50 0.29
N LEU A 670 50.48 11.18 0.19
CA LEU A 670 51.72 10.50 -0.18
C LEU A 670 51.64 10.11 -1.67
N LYS A 671 52.75 10.16 -2.41
CA LYS A 671 52.79 9.66 -3.79
C LYS A 671 53.50 8.33 -3.86
#